data_AF-A0A9P4H624-F1
#
_entry.id   AF-A0A9P4H624-F1
#
_cell.length_a   1.000
_cell.length_b   1.000
_cell.length_c   1.000
_cell.angle_alpha   90.00
_cell.angle_beta   90.00
_cell.angle_gamma   90.00
#
_symmetry.space_group_name_H-M   'P 1'
#
loop_
_entity.id
_entity.type
_entity.pdbx_description
1 polymer ?
#
loop_
_entity_poly.entity_id
_entity_poly.type
_entity_poly.pdbx_seq_one_letter_code
_entity_poly.pdbx_strand_id
1 'polypeptide(L)'
;IDNPLLTFDDTIANPETGRTELEDYVYQFAEQGGLLHRLYMLSFAARLARDKGAAMRRYDEEITGPEKVLIRTEKNKTSGFWKQAKFFKATIITASLGGMIQGWTQSVNNGTAYGMPAQFGLCIAEGCENSQLWTFGMLNAIPLLSAGLFGTILADPLQENVLGRRGSVMLSCAFTIASTISASVSHNVTQLAICRAINGVALGAKASIIPIYSAELSPEHIRGAILANWQLADAAGIFLGFLCNLLVVVYGENSYTGWRILTNTTLIPTIPLLVMIYLMPESPRYLMKHGRYEKALDSFNQIQTTPLLAARDLMYAHAQLDFESRMLKGTANEFGNLADRVDISLHNLSSGANDHSRARQDESIASISPRQSVEMAQIHARPSSDFEAQPRDSHQPSGQERDIERGSIPGRRSSDSSLENDRAVRAAMESALKKENPYSYHIGVTGYYKRLGELWTNMRCRRALLASSVAMISQQMTGVNTIAFLGTIVWSKSLGQDTIDKNDPAQLKQNAEVAAIIGLAFGAANVRDQPGYFSLSDKIGRSIMLLLGLPNMAWSMLVFALLFQISNTSVQIPLVSIWAVIFVLFYAPTAGTSPFSISAEVFPLVSREAGMAVAVAVNLLGAGLLVLVFPFLMNSIGRTGSLSIFAGLNLVAFVLVYLFVPETKGRTLEELQYTFDLPTRWHVSYRATEIRKHIVKYWWNYMTPDGRKKIPEEELPAPFYEWARVTCMESADRT
;
A
#
# COMPACT_ATOMS: atom_id res chain seq x y z
N ILE A 1 22.22 -18.16 0.30
CA ILE A 1 21.58 -17.07 1.08
C ILE A 1 20.41 -16.56 0.26
N ASP A 2 19.19 -16.79 0.74
CA ASP A 2 17.95 -16.37 0.08
C ASP A 2 17.56 -14.93 0.45
N ASN A 3 18.03 -14.43 1.59
CA ASN A 3 17.68 -13.11 2.11
C ASN A 3 18.91 -12.20 2.24
N PRO A 4 18.98 -11.10 1.47
CA PRO A 4 20.12 -10.19 1.51
C PRO A 4 20.22 -9.45 2.85
N LEU A 5 19.14 -9.30 3.63
CA LEU A 5 19.16 -8.54 4.89
C LEU A 5 19.83 -9.29 6.05
N LEU A 6 20.02 -10.61 5.94
CA LEU A 6 20.64 -11.47 6.96
C LEU A 6 21.92 -12.11 6.39
N THR A 7 23.00 -11.33 6.22
CA THR A 7 24.28 -11.80 5.65
C THR A 7 25.25 -12.37 6.68
N PHE A 8 24.94 -12.30 7.96
CA PHE A 8 25.80 -12.77 9.06
C PHE A 8 26.27 -14.20 8.83
N ASP A 9 27.54 -14.49 9.13
CA ASP A 9 28.07 -15.84 9.01
C ASP A 9 27.44 -16.78 10.05
N ASP A 10 27.17 -18.03 9.62
CA ASP A 10 26.62 -19.09 10.47
C ASP A 10 27.40 -20.41 10.30
N THR A 11 28.64 -20.29 9.83
CA THR A 11 29.55 -21.42 9.61
C THR A 11 30.70 -21.41 10.61
N ILE A 12 31.21 -20.22 10.95
CA ILE A 12 32.32 -20.04 11.88
C ILE A 12 31.78 -19.54 13.22
N ALA A 13 32.05 -20.29 14.30
CA ALA A 13 31.76 -19.86 15.66
C ALA A 13 32.90 -18.97 16.17
N ASN A 14 32.55 -17.87 16.83
CA ASN A 14 33.52 -17.02 17.49
C ASN A 14 34.15 -17.82 18.65
N PRO A 15 35.49 -17.93 18.72
CA PRO A 15 36.18 -18.69 19.76
C PRO A 15 35.94 -18.15 21.19
N GLU A 16 35.55 -16.88 21.35
CA GLU A 16 35.27 -16.29 22.67
C GLU A 16 33.84 -16.58 23.18
N THR A 17 32.85 -16.58 22.29
CA THR A 17 31.42 -16.75 22.67
C THR A 17 30.89 -18.15 22.40
N GLY A 18 31.58 -18.94 21.56
CA GLY A 18 31.14 -20.25 21.10
C GLY A 18 29.92 -20.19 20.16
N ARG A 19 29.51 -18.99 19.73
CA ARG A 19 28.32 -18.73 18.91
C ARG A 19 28.72 -18.22 17.53
N THR A 20 27.88 -18.46 16.53
CA THR A 20 28.08 -17.85 15.21
C THR A 20 27.68 -16.37 15.21
N GLU A 21 28.12 -15.61 14.21
CA GLU A 21 27.75 -14.19 14.07
C GLU A 21 26.22 -14.01 13.98
N LEU A 22 25.54 -14.93 13.29
CA LEU A 22 24.08 -14.96 13.23
C LEU A 22 23.44 -15.26 14.60
N GLU A 23 24.00 -16.20 15.36
CA GLU A 23 23.52 -16.52 16.71
C GLU A 23 23.73 -15.38 17.69
N ASP A 24 24.85 -14.68 17.61
CA ASP A 24 25.13 -13.49 18.43
C ASP A 24 24.16 -12.35 18.08
N TYR A 25 23.86 -12.13 16.80
CA TYR A 25 22.83 -11.18 16.38
C TYR A 25 21.43 -11.53 16.95
N VAL A 26 21.03 -12.80 16.88
CA VAL A 26 19.76 -13.27 17.43
C VAL A 26 19.74 -13.18 18.95
N TYR A 27 20.85 -13.49 19.62
CA TYR A 27 20.96 -13.41 21.07
C TYR A 27 20.79 -11.98 21.56
N GLN A 28 21.49 -11.02 20.94
CA GLN A 28 21.34 -9.60 21.25
C GLN A 28 19.90 -9.13 21.04
N PHE A 29 19.25 -9.55 19.95
CA PHE A 29 17.84 -9.25 19.70
C PHE A 29 16.93 -9.87 20.77
N ALA A 30 17.13 -11.13 21.13
CA ALA A 30 16.31 -11.85 22.09
C ALA A 30 16.48 -11.29 23.51
N GLU A 31 17.70 -10.88 23.87
CA GLU A 31 18.00 -10.20 25.14
C GLU A 31 17.31 -8.84 25.22
N GLN A 32 17.51 -7.98 24.22
CA GLN A 32 16.90 -6.65 24.15
C GLN A 32 15.37 -6.70 24.05
N GLY A 33 14.84 -7.74 23.40
CA GLY A 33 13.41 -7.94 23.20
C GLY A 33 12.68 -8.63 24.35
N GLY A 34 13.39 -9.08 25.40
CA GLY A 34 12.80 -9.89 26.47
C GLY A 34 12.34 -11.29 26.01
N LEU A 35 12.88 -11.77 24.90
CA LEU A 35 12.50 -13.01 24.21
C LEU A 35 13.50 -14.16 24.42
N LEU A 36 14.39 -14.07 25.41
CA LEU A 36 15.38 -15.12 25.73
C LEU A 36 14.74 -16.51 25.93
N HIS A 37 13.51 -16.55 26.47
CA HIS A 37 12.75 -17.80 26.63
C HIS A 37 12.39 -18.49 25.31
N ARG A 38 12.49 -17.79 24.16
CA ARG A 38 12.27 -18.31 22.80
C ARG A 38 13.56 -18.35 21.97
N LEU A 39 14.74 -18.18 22.57
CA LEU A 39 16.00 -18.04 21.84
C LEU A 39 16.25 -19.16 20.83
N TYR A 40 16.00 -20.42 21.20
CA TYR A 40 16.17 -21.57 20.31
C TYR A 40 15.24 -21.51 19.08
N MET A 41 13.99 -21.08 19.27
CA MET A 41 13.05 -20.91 18.17
C MET A 41 13.46 -19.75 17.27
N LEU A 42 13.96 -18.65 17.85
CA LEU A 42 14.40 -17.46 17.11
C LEU A 42 15.68 -17.72 16.32
N SER A 43 16.64 -18.48 16.86
CA SER A 43 17.88 -18.82 16.15
C SER A 43 17.58 -19.70 14.95
N PHE A 44 16.73 -20.71 15.14
CA PHE A 44 16.27 -21.55 14.04
C PHE A 44 15.47 -20.76 12.99
N ALA A 45 14.58 -19.88 13.44
CA ALA A 45 13.83 -18.98 12.58
C ALA A 45 14.71 -18.00 11.78
N ALA A 46 15.78 -17.47 12.38
CA ALA A 46 16.72 -16.58 11.71
C ALA A 46 17.51 -17.30 10.61
N ARG A 47 17.91 -18.55 10.86
CA ARG A 47 18.54 -19.44 9.86
C ARG A 47 17.59 -19.70 8.70
N LEU A 48 16.33 -20.03 9.00
CA LEU A 48 15.28 -20.22 7.98
C LEU A 48 14.99 -18.93 7.20
N ALA A 49 15.07 -17.77 7.85
CA ALA A 49 14.91 -16.47 7.21
C ALA A 49 16.11 -16.08 6.33
N ARG A 50 17.32 -16.61 6.61
CA ARG A 50 18.55 -16.39 5.85
C ARG A 50 18.67 -17.29 4.63
N ASP A 51 18.51 -18.60 4.80
CA ASP A 51 18.67 -19.60 3.73
C ASP A 51 17.74 -20.78 3.95
N LYS A 52 16.64 -20.84 3.18
CA LYS A 52 15.61 -21.87 3.35
C LYS A 52 16.14 -23.26 2.96
N GLY A 53 16.99 -23.33 1.95
CA GLY A 53 17.52 -24.58 1.42
C GLY A 53 18.56 -25.20 2.33
N ALA A 54 19.50 -24.41 2.83
CA ALA A 54 20.54 -24.85 3.76
C ALA A 54 19.94 -25.20 5.13
N ALA A 55 19.01 -24.38 5.65
CA ALA A 55 18.36 -24.66 6.93
C ALA A 55 17.57 -25.99 6.90
N MET A 56 16.85 -26.28 5.81
CA MET A 56 16.12 -27.55 5.68
C MET A 56 17.02 -28.78 5.58
N ARG A 57 18.24 -28.67 5.02
CA ARG A 57 19.18 -29.81 4.95
C ARG A 57 19.92 -30.03 6.26
N ARG A 58 20.32 -28.94 6.93
CA ARG A 58 21.17 -29.00 8.13
C ARG A 58 20.41 -29.43 9.39
N TYR A 59 19.11 -29.15 9.45
CA TYR A 59 18.25 -29.41 10.60
C TYR A 59 17.07 -30.32 10.23
N ASP A 60 17.26 -31.24 9.28
CA ASP A 60 16.19 -32.14 8.84
C ASP A 60 15.61 -32.98 9.99
N GLU A 61 16.39 -33.24 11.04
CA GLU A 61 15.93 -33.98 12.23
C GLU A 61 15.11 -33.13 13.22
N GLU A 62 15.28 -31.80 13.23
CA GLU A 62 14.60 -30.90 14.18
C GLU A 62 13.26 -30.36 13.64
N ILE A 63 13.06 -30.35 12.33
CA ILE A 63 11.83 -29.84 11.69
C ILE A 63 10.76 -30.94 11.68
N THR A 64 9.57 -30.64 12.21
CA THR A 64 8.47 -31.60 12.17
C THR A 64 8.01 -31.88 10.72
N GLY A 65 7.62 -33.12 10.42
CA GLY A 65 7.08 -33.50 9.11
C GLY A 65 6.04 -32.53 8.51
N PRO A 66 5.02 -32.08 9.27
CA PRO A 66 4.06 -31.08 8.78
C PRO A 66 4.68 -29.70 8.49
N GLU A 67 5.68 -29.25 9.23
CA GLU A 67 6.39 -27.99 8.96
C GLU A 67 7.23 -28.08 7.67
N LYS A 68 7.89 -29.22 7.41
CA LYS A 68 8.60 -29.44 6.14
C LYS A 68 7.67 -29.36 4.93
N VAL A 69 6.48 -29.95 5.02
CA VAL A 69 5.47 -29.88 3.95
C VAL A 69 5.04 -28.44 3.73
N LEU A 70 4.84 -27.67 4.80
CA LEU A 70 4.37 -26.30 4.72
C LEU A 70 5.43 -25.35 4.11
N ILE A 71 6.71 -25.50 4.51
CA ILE A 71 7.84 -24.74 3.95
C ILE A 71 8.06 -25.10 2.47
N ARG A 72 7.94 -26.38 2.10
CA ARG A 72 8.04 -26.81 0.68
C ARG A 72 6.85 -26.33 -0.16
N THR A 73 5.66 -26.25 0.44
CA THR A 73 4.43 -25.81 -0.26
C THR A 73 4.43 -24.29 -0.48
N GLU A 74 5.08 -23.49 0.36
CA GLU A 74 5.25 -22.02 0.15
C GLU A 74 5.91 -21.69 -1.21
N LYS A 75 6.80 -22.57 -1.70
CA LYS A 75 7.50 -22.39 -2.98
C LYS A 75 6.59 -22.61 -4.19
N ASN A 76 5.56 -23.44 -4.04
CA ASN A 76 4.56 -23.66 -5.07
C ASN A 76 3.53 -22.54 -4.99
N LYS A 77 3.57 -21.60 -5.94
CA LYS A 77 2.61 -20.48 -6.13
C LYS A 77 1.13 -20.92 -6.31
N THR A 78 0.79 -22.18 -6.02
CA THR A 78 -0.50 -22.84 -6.24
C THR A 78 -1.35 -23.00 -4.98
N SER A 79 -0.94 -22.45 -3.83
CA SER A 79 -1.80 -22.32 -2.66
C SER A 79 -2.86 -21.24 -2.92
N GLY A 80 -3.98 -21.65 -3.53
CA GLY A 80 -5.11 -20.76 -3.81
C GLY A 80 -5.65 -20.03 -2.56
N PHE A 81 -6.32 -18.90 -2.78
CA PHE A 81 -6.89 -17.97 -1.77
C PHE A 81 -7.55 -18.67 -0.55
N TRP A 82 -8.20 -19.81 -0.77
CA TRP A 82 -8.92 -20.55 0.27
C TRP A 82 -8.03 -21.35 1.22
N LYS A 83 -6.75 -21.60 0.90
CA LYS A 83 -5.80 -22.36 1.74
C LYS A 83 -5.00 -21.50 2.73
N GLN A 84 -5.19 -20.19 2.74
CA GLN A 84 -4.46 -19.26 3.61
C GLN A 84 -5.10 -19.12 5.01
N ALA A 85 -4.31 -18.65 5.98
CA ALA A 85 -4.71 -18.46 7.38
C ALA A 85 -5.95 -17.54 7.51
N LYS A 86 -6.76 -17.75 8.56
CA LYS A 86 -8.01 -16.99 8.79
C LYS A 86 -7.76 -15.48 8.88
N PHE A 87 -6.70 -15.07 9.58
CA PHE A 87 -6.34 -13.65 9.73
C PHE A 87 -5.79 -13.02 8.44
N PHE A 88 -5.16 -13.83 7.58
CA PHE A 88 -4.74 -13.36 6.26
C PHE A 88 -5.95 -13.03 5.36
N LYS A 89 -6.98 -13.89 5.36
CA LYS A 89 -8.26 -13.60 4.67
C LYS A 89 -8.94 -12.36 5.22
N ALA A 90 -8.94 -12.19 6.55
CA ALA A 90 -9.46 -10.99 7.19
C ALA A 90 -8.72 -9.72 6.75
N THR A 91 -7.40 -9.79 6.57
CA THR A 91 -6.58 -8.66 6.06
C THR A 91 -6.98 -8.25 4.65
N ILE A 92 -7.21 -9.21 3.76
CA ILE A 92 -7.67 -8.93 2.39
C ILE A 92 -9.06 -8.29 2.41
N ILE A 93 -9.99 -8.82 3.22
CA ILE A 93 -11.34 -8.27 3.34
C ILE A 93 -11.29 -6.83 3.86
N THR A 94 -10.47 -6.55 4.89
CA THR A 94 -10.28 -5.21 5.43
C THR A 94 -9.71 -4.25 4.38
N ALA A 95 -8.71 -4.69 3.60
CA ALA A 95 -8.17 -3.92 2.49
C ALA A 95 -9.24 -3.59 1.45
N SER A 96 -10.05 -4.59 1.09
CA SER A 96 -11.14 -4.44 0.12
C SER A 96 -12.21 -3.47 0.63
N LEU A 97 -12.64 -3.59 1.88
CA LEU A 97 -13.65 -2.67 2.45
C LEU A 97 -13.12 -1.23 2.51
N GLY A 98 -11.83 -1.04 2.77
CA GLY A 98 -11.17 0.28 2.70
C GLY A 98 -11.30 0.93 1.33
N GLY A 99 -10.87 0.23 0.27
CA GLY A 99 -10.99 0.71 -1.12
C GLY A 99 -12.45 0.88 -1.54
N MET A 100 -13.33 -0.04 -1.14
CA MET A 100 -14.75 0.02 -1.46
C MET A 100 -15.43 1.29 -0.93
N ILE A 101 -15.09 1.76 0.28
CA ILE A 101 -15.66 3.01 0.82
C ILE A 101 -15.26 4.22 -0.05
N GLN A 102 -14.05 4.22 -0.60
CA GLN A 102 -13.59 5.28 -1.49
C GLN A 102 -14.45 5.35 -2.75
N GLY A 103 -14.53 4.25 -3.51
CA GLY A 103 -15.36 4.17 -4.71
C GLY A 103 -16.85 4.42 -4.45
N TRP A 104 -17.36 3.91 -3.33
CA TRP A 104 -18.75 4.13 -2.90
C TRP A 104 -19.03 5.62 -2.69
N THR A 105 -18.13 6.33 -2.03
CA THR A 105 -18.28 7.78 -1.81
C THR A 105 -18.35 8.57 -3.12
N GLN A 106 -17.61 8.14 -4.16
CA GLN A 106 -17.63 8.79 -5.48
C GLN A 106 -19.01 8.65 -6.14
N SER A 107 -19.52 7.42 -6.19
CA SER A 107 -20.83 7.12 -6.77
C SER A 107 -21.98 7.78 -5.98
N VAL A 108 -21.90 7.83 -4.64
CA VAL A 108 -22.90 8.50 -3.81
C VAL A 108 -22.93 9.99 -4.08
N ASN A 109 -21.78 10.67 -4.18
CA ASN A 109 -21.75 12.10 -4.48
C ASN A 109 -22.42 12.40 -5.82
N ASN A 110 -22.18 11.56 -6.83
CA ASN A 110 -22.88 11.63 -8.11
C ASN A 110 -24.40 11.44 -7.96
N GLY A 111 -24.81 10.39 -7.24
CA GLY A 111 -26.23 10.10 -6.96
C GLY A 111 -26.92 11.22 -6.17
N THR A 112 -26.22 11.90 -5.26
CA THR A 112 -26.82 13.01 -4.49
C THR A 112 -27.21 14.20 -5.33
N ALA A 113 -26.70 14.32 -6.57
CA ALA A 113 -27.19 15.32 -7.52
C ALA A 113 -28.70 15.18 -7.78
N TYR A 114 -29.27 13.99 -7.56
CA TYR A 114 -30.71 13.79 -7.49
C TYR A 114 -31.29 14.37 -6.18
N GLY A 115 -31.79 15.61 -6.23
CA GLY A 115 -32.56 16.24 -5.14
C GLY A 115 -31.79 17.22 -4.27
N MET A 116 -30.47 17.03 -4.07
CA MET A 116 -29.67 17.95 -3.26
C MET A 116 -29.65 19.39 -3.83
N PRO A 117 -29.41 19.63 -5.13
CA PRO A 117 -29.38 20.99 -5.67
C PRO A 117 -30.71 21.72 -5.52
N ALA A 118 -31.83 21.03 -5.75
CA ALA A 118 -33.17 21.60 -5.61
C ALA A 118 -33.46 22.08 -4.19
N GLN A 119 -33.03 21.30 -3.18
CA GLN A 119 -33.24 21.66 -1.77
C GLN A 119 -32.42 22.89 -1.34
N PHE A 120 -31.21 23.07 -1.88
CA PHE A 120 -30.36 24.21 -1.57
C PHE A 120 -30.54 25.40 -2.53
N GLY A 121 -31.50 25.33 -3.47
CA GLY A 121 -31.74 26.38 -4.46
C GLY A 121 -30.60 26.56 -5.46
N LEU A 122 -29.82 25.51 -5.73
CA LEU A 122 -28.68 25.53 -6.64
C LEU A 122 -29.11 25.17 -8.06
N CYS A 123 -28.78 26.04 -9.01
CA CYS A 123 -28.91 25.77 -10.45
C CYS A 123 -27.65 25.06 -10.96
N ILE A 124 -27.83 23.92 -11.63
CA ILE A 124 -26.74 23.06 -12.13
C ILE A 124 -26.72 22.89 -13.66
N ALA A 125 -27.60 23.62 -14.36
CA ALA A 125 -27.74 23.60 -15.82
C ALA A 125 -26.81 24.59 -16.53
N GLU A 126 -26.77 24.51 -17.87
CA GLU A 126 -26.12 25.52 -18.71
C GLU A 126 -26.91 26.85 -18.63
N GLY A 127 -26.23 27.97 -18.41
CA GLY A 127 -26.83 29.30 -18.26
C GLY A 127 -27.13 29.74 -16.82
N CYS A 128 -26.77 28.92 -15.82
CA CYS A 128 -26.89 29.27 -14.41
C CYS A 128 -25.84 30.32 -13.96
N GLU A 129 -26.12 30.99 -12.84
CA GLU A 129 -25.17 31.92 -12.23
C GLU A 129 -23.90 31.20 -11.75
N ASN A 130 -22.73 31.79 -12.07
CA ASN A 130 -21.43 31.21 -11.71
C ASN A 130 -21.29 30.90 -10.22
N SER A 131 -21.87 31.73 -9.33
CA SER A 131 -21.83 31.54 -7.87
C SER A 131 -22.43 30.19 -7.43
N GLN A 132 -23.55 29.79 -8.05
CA GLN A 132 -24.25 28.54 -7.73
C GLN A 132 -23.48 27.31 -8.24
N LEU A 133 -22.88 27.42 -9.43
CA LEU A 133 -22.03 26.38 -10.01
C LEU A 133 -20.74 26.16 -9.19
N TRP A 134 -20.10 27.24 -8.74
CA TRP A 134 -18.94 27.14 -7.84
C TRP A 134 -19.30 26.48 -6.52
N THR A 135 -20.46 26.82 -5.96
CA THR A 135 -20.96 26.20 -4.72
C THR A 135 -21.19 24.71 -4.90
N PHE A 136 -21.83 24.30 -6.00
CA PHE A 136 -22.08 22.91 -6.30
C PHE A 136 -20.77 22.13 -6.58
N GLY A 137 -19.85 22.69 -7.38
CA GLY A 137 -18.53 22.10 -7.64
C GLY A 137 -17.74 21.94 -6.35
N MET A 138 -17.76 22.96 -5.48
CA MET A 138 -17.13 22.94 -4.17
C MET A 138 -17.69 21.82 -3.28
N LEU A 139 -19.02 21.64 -3.21
CA LEU A 139 -19.63 20.59 -2.40
C LEU A 139 -19.20 19.16 -2.80
N ASN A 140 -18.83 18.96 -4.07
CA ASN A 140 -18.33 17.66 -4.57
C ASN A 140 -16.80 17.56 -4.48
N ALA A 141 -16.09 18.68 -4.58
CA ALA A 141 -14.64 18.74 -4.48
C ALA A 141 -14.10 18.69 -3.05
N ILE A 142 -14.82 19.26 -2.08
CA ILE A 142 -14.38 19.37 -0.68
C ILE A 142 -13.92 18.03 -0.08
N PRO A 143 -14.65 16.90 -0.22
CA PRO A 143 -14.18 15.61 0.27
C PRO A 143 -12.81 15.21 -0.27
N LEU A 144 -12.53 15.49 -1.55
CA LEU A 144 -11.27 15.13 -2.20
C LEU A 144 -10.14 16.09 -1.78
N LEU A 145 -10.44 17.39 -1.73
CA LEU A 145 -9.49 18.41 -1.31
C LEU A 145 -9.07 18.24 0.15
N SER A 146 -10.01 18.01 1.07
CA SER A 146 -9.68 17.79 2.48
C SER A 146 -8.98 16.44 2.71
N ALA A 147 -9.31 15.41 1.92
CA ALA A 147 -8.59 14.14 1.94
C ALA A 147 -7.12 14.31 1.55
N GLY A 148 -6.84 15.04 0.47
CA GLY A 148 -5.48 15.27 -0.01
C GLY A 148 -4.66 16.26 0.83
N LEU A 149 -5.28 17.34 1.34
CA LEU A 149 -4.58 18.36 2.14
C LEU A 149 -4.31 17.94 3.58
N PHE A 150 -5.30 17.30 4.21
CA PHE A 150 -5.25 17.01 5.64
C PHE A 150 -5.25 15.51 5.90
N GLY A 151 -6.12 14.74 5.23
CA GLY A 151 -6.30 13.32 5.49
C GLY A 151 -5.02 12.50 5.34
N THR A 152 -4.36 12.59 4.19
CA THR A 152 -3.13 11.82 3.89
C THR A 152 -1.94 12.23 4.75
N ILE A 153 -1.80 13.52 5.07
CA ILE A 153 -0.67 14.06 5.84
C ILE A 153 -0.84 13.80 7.35
N LEU A 154 -2.06 13.94 7.88
CA LEU A 154 -2.34 13.70 9.30
C LEU A 154 -2.38 12.22 9.67
N ALA A 155 -2.53 11.33 8.68
CA ALA A 155 -2.60 9.89 8.88
C ALA A 155 -1.37 9.32 9.59
N ASP A 156 -0.17 9.73 9.16
CA ASP A 156 1.09 9.19 9.66
C ASP A 156 1.33 9.54 11.15
N PRO A 157 1.20 10.81 11.58
CA PRO A 157 1.22 11.16 12.99
C PRO A 157 0.18 10.41 13.83
N LEU A 158 -1.03 10.23 13.31
CA LEU A 158 -2.12 9.56 14.01
C LEU A 158 -1.80 8.08 14.26
N GLN A 159 -1.29 7.38 13.22
CA GLN A 159 -0.98 5.94 13.29
C GLN A 159 0.33 5.60 13.97
N GLU A 160 1.33 6.49 13.96
CA GLU A 160 2.61 6.25 14.63
C GLU A 160 2.58 6.61 16.12
N ASN A 161 1.96 7.73 16.53
CA ASN A 161 2.09 8.21 17.91
C ASN A 161 0.92 7.88 18.84
N VAL A 162 -0.32 7.88 18.33
CA VAL A 162 -1.50 7.98 19.22
C VAL A 162 -2.25 6.66 19.33
N LEU A 163 -2.62 6.05 18.20
CA LEU A 163 -3.63 4.99 18.18
C LEU A 163 -3.18 3.67 17.55
N GLY A 164 -1.95 3.59 17.03
CA GLY A 164 -1.53 2.47 16.19
C GLY A 164 -2.28 2.45 14.84
N ARG A 165 -2.05 1.41 14.03
CA ARG A 165 -2.69 1.32 12.70
C ARG A 165 -4.15 0.92 12.86
N ARG A 166 -4.42 -0.07 13.71
CA ARG A 166 -5.78 -0.52 14.03
C ARG A 166 -6.64 0.61 14.58
N GLY A 167 -6.18 1.30 15.62
CA GLY A 167 -6.94 2.36 16.27
C GLY A 167 -7.18 3.58 15.36
N SER A 168 -6.23 3.91 14.48
CA SER A 168 -6.38 5.02 13.53
C SER A 168 -7.43 4.73 12.45
N VAL A 169 -7.50 3.50 11.95
CA VAL A 169 -8.58 3.08 11.04
C VAL A 169 -9.94 3.10 11.75
N MET A 170 -10.02 2.61 13.00
CA MET A 170 -11.25 2.66 13.78
C MET A 170 -11.77 4.09 13.98
N LEU A 171 -10.88 5.02 14.36
CA LEU A 171 -11.24 6.42 14.54
C LEU A 171 -11.71 7.05 13.22
N SER A 172 -11.03 6.75 12.11
CA SER A 172 -11.42 7.23 10.79
C SER A 172 -12.79 6.68 10.35
N CYS A 173 -13.09 5.42 10.65
CA CYS A 173 -14.42 4.85 10.45
C CYS A 173 -15.48 5.54 11.31
N ALA A 174 -15.20 5.82 12.58
CA ALA A 174 -16.11 6.55 13.47
C ALA A 174 -16.42 7.96 12.93
N PHE A 175 -15.41 8.70 12.46
CA PHE A 175 -15.61 10.00 11.82
C PHE A 175 -16.39 9.91 10.50
N THR A 176 -16.15 8.87 9.70
CA THR A 176 -16.94 8.61 8.48
C THR A 176 -18.41 8.40 8.83
N ILE A 177 -18.70 7.57 9.83
CA ILE A 177 -20.07 7.30 10.28
C ILE A 177 -20.74 8.58 10.79
N ALA A 178 -20.10 9.30 11.71
CA ALA A 178 -20.63 10.53 12.28
C ALA A 178 -20.87 11.60 11.19
N SER A 179 -19.89 11.86 10.34
CA SER A 179 -20.00 12.87 9.28
C SER A 179 -21.05 12.53 8.22
N THR A 180 -21.23 11.24 7.88
CA THR A 180 -22.24 10.80 6.92
C THR A 180 -23.66 10.99 7.49
N ILE A 181 -23.88 10.59 8.75
CA ILE A 181 -25.16 10.81 9.44
C ILE A 181 -25.43 12.32 9.56
N SER A 182 -24.44 13.12 9.97
CA SER A 182 -24.56 14.57 10.05
C SER A 182 -24.84 15.23 8.69
N ALA A 183 -24.21 14.76 7.60
CA ALA A 183 -24.47 15.24 6.26
C ALA A 183 -25.92 14.96 5.84
N SER A 184 -26.46 13.80 6.21
CA SER A 184 -27.85 13.42 5.89
C SER A 184 -28.91 14.25 6.61
N VAL A 185 -28.57 14.92 7.72
CA VAL A 185 -29.47 15.82 8.48
C VAL A 185 -29.18 17.31 8.24
N SER A 186 -28.25 17.64 7.35
CA SER A 186 -27.89 19.04 7.07
C SER A 186 -29.04 19.83 6.44
N HIS A 187 -29.14 21.11 6.80
CA HIS A 187 -30.14 22.05 6.28
C HIS A 187 -29.53 23.22 5.50
N ASN A 188 -28.24 23.51 5.72
CA ASN A 188 -27.51 24.58 5.05
C ASN A 188 -26.32 24.02 4.25
N VAL A 189 -25.96 24.71 3.16
CA VAL A 189 -24.79 24.39 2.32
C VAL A 189 -23.51 24.30 3.16
N THR A 190 -23.30 25.25 4.07
CA THR A 190 -22.11 25.30 4.94
C THR A 190 -22.04 24.09 5.88
N GLN A 191 -23.17 23.66 6.43
CA GLN A 191 -23.22 22.47 7.29
C GLN A 191 -22.86 21.21 6.51
N LEU A 192 -23.42 21.06 5.31
CA LEU A 192 -23.09 19.94 4.42
C LEU A 192 -21.61 19.96 4.01
N ALA A 193 -21.07 21.13 3.69
CA ALA A 193 -19.67 21.33 3.34
C ALA A 193 -18.73 20.92 4.48
N ILE A 194 -19.02 21.32 5.73
CA ILE A 194 -18.22 20.91 6.90
C ILE A 194 -18.28 19.41 7.11
N CYS A 195 -19.47 18.79 7.04
CA CYS A 195 -19.61 17.34 7.18
C CYS A 195 -18.81 16.60 6.10
N ARG A 196 -18.89 17.06 4.84
CA ARG A 196 -18.14 16.51 3.71
C ARG A 196 -16.62 16.73 3.85
N ALA A 197 -16.19 17.84 4.42
CA ALA A 197 -14.78 18.10 4.70
C ALA A 197 -14.24 17.10 5.73
N ILE A 198 -14.95 16.90 6.85
CA ILE A 198 -14.59 15.93 7.90
C ILE A 198 -14.55 14.51 7.30
N ASN A 199 -15.56 14.14 6.50
CA ASN A 199 -15.59 12.85 5.82
C ASN A 199 -14.38 12.67 4.90
N GLY A 200 -13.98 13.71 4.17
CA GLY A 200 -12.79 13.70 3.33
C GLY A 200 -11.49 13.49 4.11
N VAL A 201 -11.30 14.16 5.25
CA VAL A 201 -10.13 13.91 6.12
C VAL A 201 -10.08 12.45 6.57
N ALA A 202 -11.21 11.89 7.00
CA ALA A 202 -11.31 10.49 7.40
C ALA A 202 -11.08 9.52 6.22
N LEU A 203 -11.53 9.88 5.02
CA LEU A 203 -11.32 9.10 3.80
C LEU A 203 -9.84 9.07 3.40
N GLY A 204 -9.18 10.24 3.38
CA GLY A 204 -7.76 10.36 3.06
C GLY A 204 -6.88 9.61 4.06
N ALA A 205 -7.23 9.65 5.35
CA ALA A 205 -6.51 8.89 6.37
C ALA A 205 -6.63 7.38 6.16
N LYS A 206 -7.82 6.86 5.84
CA LYS A 206 -7.99 5.42 5.52
C LYS A 206 -7.20 5.01 4.29
N ALA A 207 -7.18 5.86 3.26
CA ALA A 207 -6.50 5.59 1.99
C ALA A 207 -4.98 5.46 2.14
N SER A 208 -4.35 6.07 3.14
CA SER A 208 -2.93 5.89 3.45
C SER A 208 -2.68 4.74 4.44
N ILE A 209 -3.51 4.60 5.48
CA ILE A 209 -3.25 3.64 6.58
C ILE A 209 -3.51 2.19 6.14
N ILE A 210 -4.64 1.92 5.48
CA ILE A 210 -5.08 0.54 5.20
C ILE A 210 -4.09 -0.20 4.28
N PRO A 211 -3.60 0.39 3.17
CA PRO A 211 -2.62 -0.28 2.32
C PRO A 211 -1.31 -0.62 3.05
N ILE A 212 -0.83 0.28 3.93
CA ILE A 212 0.37 0.05 4.75
C ILE A 212 0.10 -1.08 5.74
N TYR A 213 -1.00 -1.01 6.47
CA TYR A 213 -1.40 -2.03 7.43
C TYR A 213 -1.53 -3.42 6.79
N SER A 214 -2.21 -3.51 5.64
CA SER A 214 -2.33 -4.77 4.89
C SER A 214 -0.98 -5.27 4.39
N ALA A 215 -0.09 -4.37 3.99
CA ALA A 215 1.26 -4.71 3.54
C ALA A 215 2.17 -5.20 4.69
N GLU A 216 2.01 -4.66 5.91
CA GLU A 216 2.74 -5.07 7.11
C GLU A 216 2.28 -6.44 7.65
N LEU A 217 1.02 -6.81 7.40
CA LEU A 217 0.45 -8.10 7.78
C LEU A 217 0.61 -9.18 6.70
N SER A 218 0.94 -8.79 5.47
CA SER A 218 1.01 -9.72 4.35
C SER A 218 2.37 -10.40 4.19
N PRO A 219 2.39 -11.68 3.81
CA PRO A 219 3.62 -12.34 3.35
C PRO A 219 4.20 -11.65 2.12
N GLU A 220 5.53 -11.64 2.03
CA GLU A 220 6.30 -10.93 0.99
C GLU A 220 5.86 -11.28 -0.44
N HIS A 221 5.62 -12.56 -0.72
CA HIS A 221 5.32 -13.07 -2.07
C HIS A 221 3.94 -12.66 -2.62
N ILE A 222 3.01 -12.20 -1.77
CA ILE A 222 1.65 -11.75 -2.17
C ILE A 222 1.37 -10.30 -1.83
N ARG A 223 2.32 -9.60 -1.18
CA ARG A 223 2.20 -8.20 -0.77
C ARG A 223 1.79 -7.27 -1.93
N GLY A 224 2.40 -7.46 -3.10
CA GLY A 224 2.06 -6.68 -4.31
C GLY A 224 0.63 -6.91 -4.80
N ALA A 225 0.14 -8.16 -4.76
CA ALA A 225 -1.22 -8.51 -5.18
C ALA A 225 -2.29 -7.91 -4.26
N ILE A 226 -2.01 -7.79 -2.96
CA ILE A 226 -2.92 -7.17 -2.00
C ILE A 226 -3.00 -5.65 -2.20
N LEU A 227 -1.87 -5.00 -2.51
CA LEU A 227 -1.87 -3.59 -2.84
C LEU A 227 -2.68 -3.31 -4.13
N ALA A 228 -2.56 -4.21 -5.09
CA ALA A 228 -3.34 -4.24 -6.32
C ALA A 228 -4.86 -4.41 -6.06
N ASN A 229 -5.24 -5.23 -5.07
CA ASN A 229 -6.63 -5.45 -4.69
C ASN A 229 -7.35 -4.18 -4.20
N TRP A 230 -6.63 -3.16 -3.71
CA TRP A 230 -7.22 -1.86 -3.35
C TRP A 230 -8.01 -1.25 -4.50
N GLN A 231 -7.43 -1.23 -5.71
CA GLN A 231 -8.06 -0.60 -6.87
C GLN A 231 -9.23 -1.40 -7.42
N LEU A 232 -9.13 -2.74 -7.38
CA LEU A 232 -10.26 -3.60 -7.71
C LEU A 232 -11.43 -3.36 -6.75
N ALA A 233 -11.14 -3.16 -5.46
CA ALA A 233 -12.15 -2.90 -4.46
C ALA A 233 -12.75 -1.49 -4.56
N ASP A 234 -11.96 -0.48 -4.93
CA ASP A 234 -12.45 0.86 -5.27
C ASP A 234 -13.44 0.80 -6.44
N ALA A 235 -13.08 0.14 -7.54
CA ALA A 235 -13.98 -0.09 -8.67
C ALA A 235 -15.26 -0.83 -8.25
N ALA A 236 -15.14 -1.86 -7.41
CA ALA A 236 -16.29 -2.58 -6.87
C ALA A 236 -17.19 -1.68 -6.01
N GLY A 237 -16.60 -0.75 -5.24
CA GLY A 237 -17.32 0.27 -4.50
C GLY A 237 -18.10 1.23 -5.39
N ILE A 238 -17.51 1.67 -6.51
CA ILE A 238 -18.20 2.50 -7.51
C ILE A 238 -19.42 1.75 -8.06
N PHE A 239 -19.25 0.48 -8.45
CA PHE A 239 -20.34 -0.35 -8.97
C PHE A 239 -21.47 -0.56 -7.95
N LEU A 240 -21.13 -0.99 -6.74
CA LEU A 240 -22.13 -1.24 -5.69
C LEU A 240 -22.82 0.04 -5.21
N GLY A 241 -22.10 1.15 -5.16
CA GLY A 241 -22.71 2.42 -4.82
C GLY A 241 -23.64 2.95 -5.92
N PHE A 242 -23.31 2.79 -7.21
CA PHE A 242 -24.26 3.06 -8.29
C PHE A 242 -25.47 2.10 -8.29
N LEU A 243 -25.30 0.85 -7.86
CA LEU A 243 -26.41 -0.07 -7.65
C LEU A 243 -27.34 0.45 -6.53
N CYS A 244 -26.78 0.91 -5.41
CA CYS A 244 -27.57 1.56 -4.36
C CYS A 244 -28.25 2.85 -4.85
N ASN A 245 -27.57 3.64 -5.68
CA ASN A 245 -28.18 4.83 -6.31
C ASN A 245 -29.43 4.45 -7.11
N LEU A 246 -29.33 3.44 -7.96
CA LEU A 246 -30.46 2.97 -8.77
C LEU A 246 -31.62 2.49 -7.88
N LEU A 247 -31.34 1.69 -6.85
CA LEU A 247 -32.36 1.20 -5.93
C LEU A 247 -33.09 2.33 -5.21
N VAL A 248 -32.38 3.34 -4.72
CA VAL A 248 -33.01 4.47 -4.02
C VAL A 248 -33.80 5.36 -4.97
N VAL A 249 -33.35 5.55 -6.21
CA VAL A 249 -34.10 6.36 -7.18
C VAL A 249 -35.38 5.63 -7.62
N VAL A 250 -35.30 4.34 -7.94
CA VAL A 250 -36.44 3.53 -8.41
C VAL A 250 -37.49 3.33 -7.32
N TYR A 251 -37.07 2.91 -6.12
CA TYR A 251 -37.98 2.60 -5.01
C TYR A 251 -38.28 3.79 -4.10
N GLY A 252 -37.52 4.88 -4.22
CA GLY A 252 -37.76 6.10 -3.46
C GLY A 252 -38.98 6.86 -3.97
N GLU A 253 -39.82 7.30 -3.02
CA GLU A 253 -40.99 8.13 -3.31
C GLU A 253 -40.62 9.61 -3.50
N ASN A 254 -39.67 10.13 -2.70
CA ASN A 254 -39.36 11.57 -2.63
C ASN A 254 -37.88 11.88 -2.90
N SER A 255 -37.63 12.83 -3.80
CA SER A 255 -36.28 13.33 -4.11
C SER A 255 -35.58 13.97 -2.89
N TYR A 256 -36.34 14.64 -2.02
CA TYR A 256 -35.84 15.25 -0.78
C TYR A 256 -35.27 14.24 0.22
N THR A 257 -35.90 13.08 0.34
CA THR A 257 -35.44 12.00 1.21
C THR A 257 -34.37 11.16 0.52
N GLY A 258 -34.44 11.03 -0.81
CA GLY A 258 -33.55 10.23 -1.64
C GLY A 258 -32.06 10.55 -1.45
N TRP A 259 -31.66 11.81 -1.62
CA TRP A 259 -30.23 12.19 -1.49
C TRP A 259 -29.67 12.01 -0.07
N ARG A 260 -30.53 12.16 0.96
CA ARG A 260 -30.17 11.93 2.36
C ARG A 260 -29.93 10.45 2.63
N ILE A 261 -30.80 9.58 2.12
CA ILE A 261 -30.62 8.11 2.17
C ILE A 261 -29.35 7.72 1.41
N LEU A 262 -29.14 8.27 0.21
CA LEU A 262 -27.97 8.00 -0.63
C LEU A 262 -26.67 8.30 0.12
N THR A 263 -26.61 9.45 0.79
CA THR A 263 -25.48 9.82 1.63
C THR A 263 -25.19 8.74 2.68
N ASN A 264 -26.23 8.26 3.38
CA ASN A 264 -26.13 7.21 4.41
C ASN A 264 -25.80 5.81 3.88
N THR A 265 -25.92 5.53 2.58
CA THR A 265 -25.52 4.21 2.04
C THR A 265 -24.03 3.92 2.22
N THR A 266 -23.19 4.95 2.36
CA THR A 266 -21.75 4.83 2.68
C THR A 266 -21.50 4.08 4.00
N LEU A 267 -22.50 4.00 4.89
CA LEU A 267 -22.44 3.22 6.13
C LEU A 267 -22.38 1.71 5.87
N ILE A 268 -22.93 1.24 4.75
CA ILE A 268 -23.00 -0.18 4.38
C ILE A 268 -21.62 -0.84 4.33
N PRO A 269 -20.60 -0.27 3.64
CA PRO A 269 -19.24 -0.80 3.72
C PRO A 269 -18.45 -0.33 4.96
N THR A 270 -18.80 0.83 5.55
CA THR A 270 -18.05 1.40 6.68
C THR A 270 -18.25 0.67 8.00
N ILE A 271 -19.47 0.24 8.32
CA ILE A 271 -19.77 -0.49 9.57
C ILE A 271 -19.08 -1.87 9.57
N PRO A 272 -19.15 -2.70 8.52
CA PRO A 272 -18.38 -3.93 8.43
C PRO A 272 -16.88 -3.71 8.55
N LEU A 273 -16.35 -2.63 7.95
CA LEU A 273 -14.93 -2.30 8.12
C LEU A 273 -14.57 -2.04 9.58
N LEU A 274 -15.40 -1.27 10.30
CA LEU A 274 -15.21 -0.98 11.72
C LEU A 274 -15.23 -2.25 12.58
N VAL A 275 -16.15 -3.18 12.29
CA VAL A 275 -16.24 -4.47 12.99
C VAL A 275 -15.02 -5.34 12.65
N MET A 276 -14.64 -5.42 11.38
CA MET A 276 -13.52 -6.25 10.95
C MET A 276 -12.19 -5.77 11.51
N ILE A 277 -11.90 -4.46 11.46
CA ILE A 277 -10.67 -3.91 12.01
C ILE A 277 -10.61 -4.07 13.54
N TYR A 278 -11.76 -4.07 14.22
CA TYR A 278 -11.80 -4.37 15.65
C TYR A 278 -11.38 -5.82 15.95
N LEU A 279 -11.62 -6.78 15.05
CA LEU A 279 -11.22 -8.18 15.25
C LEU A 279 -9.77 -8.47 14.85
N MET A 280 -9.10 -7.56 14.15
CA MET A 280 -7.74 -7.78 13.68
C MET A 280 -6.66 -7.43 14.71
N PRO A 281 -5.49 -8.12 14.69
CA PRO A 281 -4.35 -7.76 15.52
C PRO A 281 -3.73 -6.42 15.11
N GLU A 282 -3.03 -5.76 16.03
CA GLU A 282 -2.23 -4.58 15.67
C GLU A 282 -1.05 -4.99 14.75
N SER A 283 -0.54 -4.05 13.97
CA SER A 283 0.60 -4.32 13.09
C SER A 283 1.83 -4.80 13.89
N PRO A 284 2.46 -5.94 13.53
CA PRO A 284 3.68 -6.39 14.17
C PRO A 284 4.82 -5.37 14.04
N ARG A 285 4.97 -4.73 12.88
CA ARG A 285 5.99 -3.69 12.66
C ARG A 285 5.77 -2.49 13.57
N TYR A 286 4.53 -2.07 13.77
CA TYR A 286 4.22 -0.99 14.71
C TYR A 286 4.71 -1.31 16.11
N LEU A 287 4.42 -2.52 16.57
CA LEU A 287 4.78 -2.99 17.91
C LEU A 287 6.30 -3.08 18.05
N MET A 288 7.01 -3.58 17.04
CA MET A 288 8.48 -3.61 17.02
C MET A 288 9.11 -2.22 17.04
N LYS A 289 8.59 -1.27 16.25
CA LYS A 289 9.03 0.14 16.26
C LYS A 289 8.88 0.79 17.66
N HIS A 290 7.94 0.30 18.47
CA HIS A 290 7.70 0.75 19.84
C HIS A 290 8.41 -0.11 20.91
N GLY A 291 9.29 -1.03 20.52
CA GLY A 291 10.01 -1.93 21.43
C GLY A 291 9.15 -3.02 22.06
N ARG A 292 7.91 -3.23 21.61
CA ARG A 292 6.97 -4.24 22.13
C ARG A 292 7.11 -5.56 21.36
N TYR A 293 8.28 -6.20 21.44
CA TYR A 293 8.62 -7.39 20.64
C TYR A 293 7.79 -8.63 20.97
N GLU A 294 7.44 -8.84 22.24
CA GLU A 294 6.59 -9.97 22.65
C GLU A 294 5.19 -9.89 22.01
N LYS A 295 4.54 -8.73 22.09
CA LYS A 295 3.25 -8.49 21.42
C LYS A 295 3.36 -8.57 19.90
N ALA A 296 4.50 -8.21 19.33
CA ALA A 296 4.75 -8.36 17.90
C ALA A 296 4.81 -9.84 17.51
N LEU A 297 5.47 -10.69 18.31
CA LEU A 297 5.49 -12.14 18.12
C LEU A 297 4.07 -12.73 18.24
N ASP A 298 3.27 -12.30 19.21
CA ASP A 298 1.86 -12.73 19.34
C ASP A 298 1.03 -12.33 18.12
N SER A 299 1.27 -11.15 17.57
CA SER A 299 0.59 -10.68 16.36
C SER A 299 1.00 -11.53 15.15
N PHE A 300 2.28 -11.85 15.00
CA PHE A 300 2.75 -12.79 13.97
C PHE A 300 2.18 -14.21 14.15
N ASN A 301 2.05 -14.70 15.39
CA ASN A 301 1.44 -16.00 15.69
C ASN A 301 -0.04 -16.06 15.28
N GLN A 302 -0.76 -14.94 15.30
CA GLN A 302 -2.13 -14.87 14.81
C GLN A 302 -2.19 -14.86 13.28
N ILE A 303 -1.26 -14.19 12.62
CA ILE A 303 -1.23 -14.06 11.15
C ILE A 303 -0.76 -15.35 10.49
N GLN A 304 0.27 -15.99 11.06
CA GLN A 304 0.92 -17.17 10.50
C GLN A 304 0.26 -18.47 10.92
N THR A 305 0.47 -19.52 10.13
CA THR A 305 -0.08 -20.85 10.39
C THR A 305 0.69 -21.61 11.48
N THR A 306 1.98 -21.31 11.66
CA THR A 306 2.83 -21.97 12.66
C THR A 306 3.67 -20.94 13.43
N PRO A 307 3.99 -21.20 14.72
CA PRO A 307 4.85 -20.33 15.52
C PRO A 307 6.26 -20.16 14.94
N LEU A 308 6.77 -21.19 14.25
CA LEU A 308 8.06 -21.13 13.57
C LEU A 308 8.06 -20.09 12.44
N LEU A 309 7.02 -20.06 11.62
CA LEU A 309 6.89 -19.05 10.56
C LEU A 309 6.72 -17.65 11.14
N ALA A 310 5.97 -17.52 12.23
CA ALA A 310 5.84 -16.27 12.95
C ALA A 310 7.19 -15.74 13.46
N ALA A 311 8.00 -16.61 14.07
CA ALA A 311 9.35 -16.28 14.50
C ALA A 311 10.27 -15.91 13.33
N ARG A 312 10.17 -16.62 12.19
CA ARG A 312 10.94 -16.32 10.96
C ARG A 312 10.62 -14.92 10.45
N ASP A 313 9.34 -14.61 10.35
CA ASP A 313 8.87 -13.33 9.82
C ASP A 313 9.17 -12.19 10.81
N LEU A 314 9.17 -12.45 12.13
CA LEU A 314 9.65 -11.52 13.15
C LEU A 314 11.14 -11.19 12.95
N MET A 315 11.99 -12.20 12.77
CA MET A 315 13.43 -12.00 12.53
C MET A 315 13.68 -11.23 11.23
N TYR A 316 12.94 -11.54 10.18
CA TYR A 316 12.98 -10.80 8.92
C TYR A 316 12.58 -9.33 9.10
N ALA A 317 11.46 -9.07 9.77
CA ALA A 317 10.99 -7.73 10.05
C ALA A 317 11.99 -6.94 10.92
N HIS A 318 12.68 -7.61 11.85
CA HIS A 318 13.71 -6.99 12.68
C HIS A 318 14.92 -6.58 11.85
N ALA A 319 15.46 -7.49 11.03
CA ALA A 319 16.58 -7.20 10.14
C ALA A 319 16.29 -6.05 9.18
N GLN A 320 15.04 -5.96 8.69
CA GLN A 320 14.63 -4.83 7.85
C GLN A 320 14.58 -3.51 8.63
N LEU A 321 14.00 -3.49 9.83
CA LEU A 321 13.94 -2.27 10.66
C LEU A 321 15.32 -1.78 11.09
N ASP A 322 16.24 -2.71 11.41
CA ASP A 322 17.63 -2.38 11.71
C ASP A 322 18.32 -1.77 10.48
N PHE A 323 18.17 -2.40 9.31
CA PHE A 323 18.70 -1.85 8.07
C PHE A 323 18.17 -0.44 7.76
N GLU A 324 16.85 -0.23 7.85
CA GLU A 324 16.21 1.09 7.68
C GLU A 324 16.76 2.13 8.67
N SER A 325 16.98 1.74 9.93
CA SER A 325 17.57 2.59 10.97
C SER A 325 19.01 3.01 10.66
N ARG A 326 19.84 2.07 10.18
CA ARG A 326 21.24 2.35 9.78
C ARG A 326 21.31 3.30 8.59
N MET A 327 20.42 3.15 7.61
CA MET A 327 20.35 4.07 6.47
C MET A 327 19.99 5.50 6.92
N LEU A 328 19.04 5.65 7.83
CA LEU A 328 18.62 6.97 8.36
C LEU A 328 19.72 7.69 9.16
N LYS A 329 20.63 6.93 9.77
CA LYS A 329 21.80 7.46 10.52
C LYS A 329 22.96 7.85 9.60
N GLY A 330 22.90 7.53 8.30
CA GLY A 330 24.01 7.75 7.36
C GLY A 330 25.25 6.89 7.65
N THR A 331 25.13 5.90 8.54
CA THR A 331 26.21 4.98 8.92
C THR A 331 26.31 3.78 7.99
N ALA A 332 25.28 3.53 7.18
CA ALA A 332 25.29 2.54 6.11
C ALA A 332 25.30 3.24 4.74
N ASN A 333 26.33 2.96 3.92
CA ASN A 333 26.30 3.30 2.50
C ASN A 333 25.46 2.23 1.77
N GLU A 334 24.42 2.65 1.02
CA GLU A 334 23.59 1.76 0.19
C GLU A 334 24.43 0.88 -0.76
N PHE A 335 25.62 1.36 -1.15
CA PHE A 335 26.55 0.68 -2.06
C PHE A 335 27.50 -0.33 -1.39
N GLY A 336 27.92 -0.09 -0.14
CA GLY A 336 29.01 -0.84 0.49
C GLY A 336 28.66 -2.29 0.75
N ASN A 337 27.54 -2.52 1.44
CA ASN A 337 27.14 -3.88 1.79
C ASN A 337 26.49 -4.62 0.60
N LEU A 338 25.99 -3.90 -0.42
CA LEU A 338 25.39 -4.51 -1.60
C LEU A 338 26.42 -4.96 -2.64
N ALA A 339 27.50 -4.21 -2.84
CA ALA A 339 28.63 -4.65 -3.64
C ALA A 339 29.25 -5.93 -3.06
N ASP A 340 29.46 -5.98 -1.74
CA ASP A 340 29.87 -7.20 -1.03
C ASP A 340 28.84 -8.34 -1.21
N ARG A 341 27.53 -8.03 -1.22
CA ARG A 341 26.45 -9.02 -1.47
C ARG A 341 26.44 -9.57 -2.90
N VAL A 342 26.78 -8.76 -3.90
CA VAL A 342 26.84 -9.18 -5.30
C VAL A 342 28.09 -10.01 -5.57
N ASP A 343 29.23 -9.63 -4.98
CA ASP A 343 30.47 -10.40 -5.06
C ASP A 343 30.30 -11.79 -4.41
N ILE A 344 29.67 -11.89 -3.23
CA ILE A 344 29.39 -13.18 -2.57
C ILE A 344 28.42 -14.06 -3.41
N SER A 345 27.45 -13.47 -4.09
CA SER A 345 26.52 -14.22 -4.94
C SER A 345 27.16 -14.67 -6.25
N LEU A 346 28.04 -13.87 -6.85
CA LEU A 346 28.78 -14.20 -8.07
C LEU A 346 29.86 -15.27 -7.81
N HIS A 347 30.53 -15.21 -6.65
CA HIS A 347 31.55 -16.18 -6.27
C HIS A 347 31.01 -17.61 -6.07
N ASN A 348 29.72 -17.73 -5.72
CA ASN A 348 29.00 -19.00 -5.58
C ASN A 348 28.45 -19.55 -6.92
N LEU A 349 28.25 -18.68 -7.92
CA LEU A 349 27.88 -19.09 -9.28
C LEU A 349 29.12 -19.57 -10.07
N SER A 350 30.30 -18.99 -9.80
CA SER A 350 31.56 -19.41 -10.44
C SER A 350 32.16 -20.68 -9.82
N SER A 351 31.93 -20.96 -8.54
CA SER A 351 32.44 -22.17 -7.88
C SER A 351 31.61 -23.43 -8.19
N GLY A 352 30.32 -23.29 -8.51
CA GLY A 352 29.46 -24.41 -8.92
C GLY A 352 29.64 -24.90 -10.36
N ALA A 353 30.30 -24.12 -11.22
CA ALA A 353 30.47 -24.44 -12.64
C ALA A 353 31.74 -25.26 -12.95
N ASN A 354 32.71 -25.35 -12.02
CA ASN A 354 33.99 -26.02 -12.27
C ASN A 354 34.21 -27.33 -11.51
N ASP A 355 33.33 -27.74 -10.60
CA ASP A 355 33.56 -28.92 -9.74
C ASP A 355 32.98 -30.25 -10.25
N HIS A 356 32.41 -30.29 -11.46
CA HIS A 356 31.93 -31.53 -12.06
C HIS A 356 32.96 -32.31 -12.88
N SER A 357 34.24 -31.92 -12.87
CA SER A 357 35.26 -32.54 -13.73
C SER A 357 36.52 -33.08 -13.04
N ARG A 358 36.59 -33.12 -11.69
CA ARG A 358 37.79 -33.64 -10.98
C ARG A 358 37.58 -34.73 -9.94
N ALA A 359 36.37 -35.24 -9.74
CA ALA A 359 36.12 -36.36 -8.82
C ALA A 359 36.23 -37.73 -9.52
N ARG A 360 37.34 -38.01 -10.22
CA ARG A 360 37.75 -39.36 -10.67
C ARG A 360 39.25 -39.40 -10.96
N GLN A 361 40.07 -39.45 -9.93
CA GLN A 361 41.37 -40.16 -9.91
C GLN A 361 42.02 -39.98 -8.53
N ASP A 362 42.68 -41.05 -8.10
CA ASP A 362 43.56 -41.18 -6.94
C ASP A 362 42.94 -41.61 -5.59
N GLU A 363 42.60 -42.91 -5.56
CA GLU A 363 42.93 -43.76 -4.41
C GLU A 363 44.46 -43.99 -4.36
N SER A 364 45.12 -43.75 -3.21
CA SER A 364 46.09 -44.65 -2.54
C SER A 364 47.12 -43.96 -1.61
N ILE A 365 47.11 -44.43 -0.34
CA ILE A 365 48.26 -44.81 0.53
C ILE A 365 49.13 -43.74 1.27
N ALA A 366 49.43 -44.11 2.55
CA ALA A 366 50.50 -43.72 3.51
C ALA A 366 50.22 -42.51 4.46
N SER A 367 49.93 -42.68 5.76
CA SER A 367 50.73 -43.17 6.92
C SER A 367 51.90 -42.27 7.34
N ILE A 368 51.90 -41.80 8.61
CA ILE A 368 53.01 -41.78 9.62
C ILE A 368 52.75 -40.70 10.71
N SER A 369 52.78 -41.12 11.98
CA SER A 369 53.00 -40.32 13.21
C SER A 369 54.45 -40.59 13.72
N PRO A 370 54.93 -40.26 14.94
CA PRO A 370 54.61 -39.24 15.96
C PRO A 370 55.90 -38.57 16.56
N ARG A 371 55.75 -37.64 17.52
CA ARG A 371 56.64 -37.24 18.67
C ARG A 371 56.47 -35.72 18.92
N GLN A 372 56.44 -35.17 20.14
CA GLN A 372 57.12 -35.53 21.38
C GLN A 372 56.45 -34.85 22.61
N SER A 373 56.52 -35.52 23.75
CA SER A 373 56.05 -35.22 25.11
C SER A 373 57.03 -34.37 25.94
N VAL A 374 56.56 -33.82 27.08
CA VAL A 374 57.20 -33.63 28.44
C VAL A 374 56.37 -32.56 29.21
N GLU A 375 55.52 -32.93 30.19
CA GLU A 375 55.72 -33.00 31.68
C GLU A 375 55.77 -31.62 32.39
N MET A 376 55.32 -31.38 33.64
CA MET A 376 54.39 -31.97 34.63
C MET A 376 54.41 -31.03 35.87
N ALA A 377 53.30 -30.87 36.61
CA ALA A 377 53.19 -30.64 38.09
C ALA A 377 51.74 -30.23 38.45
N GLN A 378 50.86 -31.10 38.99
CA GLN A 378 50.70 -31.52 40.41
C GLN A 378 50.27 -30.36 41.35
N ILE A 379 49.26 -30.42 42.26
CA ILE A 379 48.59 -31.54 42.97
C ILE A 379 47.41 -31.00 43.87
N HIS A 380 46.51 -31.92 44.30
CA HIS A 380 45.49 -31.89 45.42
C HIS A 380 44.13 -31.17 45.21
N ALA A 381 42.98 -31.64 45.69
CA ALA A 381 42.46 -32.93 46.20
C ALA A 381 40.91 -32.78 46.36
N ARG A 382 40.17 -33.87 46.14
CA ARG A 382 38.70 -34.10 46.31
C ARG A 382 38.30 -34.23 47.82
N PRO A 383 37.02 -34.39 48.28
CA PRO A 383 35.91 -35.13 47.60
C PRO A 383 34.43 -34.76 47.89
N SER A 384 33.54 -35.49 47.18
CA SER A 384 32.19 -36.01 47.56
C SER A 384 31.01 -35.03 47.64
N SER A 385 29.76 -35.35 47.24
CA SER A 385 29.09 -36.63 47.00
C SER A 385 27.81 -36.46 46.16
N ASP A 386 27.38 -37.60 45.60
CA ASP A 386 26.29 -37.91 44.70
C ASP A 386 24.82 -37.69 45.18
N PHE A 387 23.91 -37.86 44.20
CA PHE A 387 22.53 -38.41 44.24
C PHE A 387 21.34 -37.53 43.78
N GLU A 388 20.97 -37.77 42.51
CA GLU A 388 19.65 -38.17 41.94
C GLU A 388 18.30 -37.59 42.42
N ALA A 389 17.61 -36.96 41.45
CA ALA A 389 16.26 -37.23 40.91
C ALA A 389 14.99 -37.34 41.82
N GLN A 390 14.13 -36.29 41.73
CA GLN A 390 12.67 -36.24 41.39
C GLN A 390 11.63 -37.17 42.09
N PRO A 391 10.28 -36.95 41.94
CA PRO A 391 9.44 -35.73 41.96
C PRO A 391 8.14 -35.93 42.82
N ARG A 392 7.27 -34.91 43.01
CA ARG A 392 5.77 -35.04 42.94
C ARG A 392 4.96 -33.81 43.35
N ASP A 393 3.80 -33.73 42.70
CA ASP A 393 2.75 -32.71 42.70
C ASP A 393 1.72 -32.77 43.87
N SER A 394 1.08 -31.61 44.07
CA SER A 394 -0.38 -31.37 44.22
C SER A 394 -1.14 -31.51 45.56
N HIS A 395 -2.01 -30.50 45.75
CA HIS A 395 -3.32 -30.43 46.44
C HIS A 395 -3.47 -29.81 47.87
N GLN A 396 -4.26 -28.71 47.87
CA GLN A 396 -5.06 -28.02 48.90
C GLN A 396 -6.27 -28.88 49.43
N PRO A 397 -7.24 -28.41 50.28
CA PRO A 397 -7.40 -27.17 51.09
C PRO A 397 -8.04 -27.33 52.53
N SER A 398 -8.20 -26.19 53.23
CA SER A 398 -9.31 -25.78 54.16
C SER A 398 -9.34 -26.19 55.65
N GLY A 399 -9.63 -25.20 56.52
CA GLY A 399 -10.00 -25.34 57.95
C GLY A 399 -10.12 -23.97 58.67
N GLN A 400 -11.24 -23.74 59.37
CA GLN A 400 -11.83 -22.47 59.87
C GLN A 400 -11.40 -22.01 61.30
N GLU A 401 -11.50 -20.67 61.54
CA GLU A 401 -12.05 -19.88 62.70
C GLU A 401 -11.78 -20.32 64.17
N ARG A 402 -11.58 -19.49 65.21
CA ARG A 402 -11.81 -18.08 65.62
C ARG A 402 -10.98 -17.84 66.92
N ASP A 403 -10.56 -16.63 67.31
CA ASP A 403 -11.23 -15.85 68.39
C ASP A 403 -10.71 -14.40 68.51
N ILE A 404 -11.55 -13.55 69.09
CA ILE A 404 -11.60 -12.08 69.04
C ILE A 404 -11.15 -11.47 70.38
N GLU A 405 -10.40 -10.36 70.36
CA GLU A 405 -10.55 -9.30 71.37
C GLU A 405 -10.37 -7.88 70.77
N ARG A 406 -11.25 -6.96 71.18
CA ARG A 406 -11.46 -5.62 70.62
C ARG A 406 -10.62 -4.56 71.34
N GLY A 407 -10.03 -3.65 70.57
CA GLY A 407 -9.51 -2.36 71.07
C GLY A 407 -9.41 -1.29 69.98
N SER A 408 -10.34 -0.33 70.02
CA SER A 408 -10.29 1.06 69.52
C SER A 408 -9.82 1.39 68.09
N ILE A 409 -10.76 1.92 67.28
CA ILE A 409 -10.55 2.57 65.98
C ILE A 409 -10.02 4.01 66.19
N PRO A 410 -9.03 4.45 65.38
CA PRO A 410 -9.28 5.64 64.57
C PRO A 410 -8.78 5.52 63.13
N GLY A 411 -9.62 5.96 62.18
CA GLY A 411 -9.16 6.77 61.04
C GLY A 411 -8.45 6.07 59.87
N ARG A 412 -9.24 5.60 58.92
CA ARG A 412 -8.87 5.21 57.55
C ARG A 412 -8.20 6.39 56.82
N ARG A 413 -6.95 6.24 56.35
CA ARG A 413 -6.36 7.05 55.25
C ARG A 413 -5.40 6.21 54.39
N SER A 414 -5.56 6.39 53.08
CA SER A 414 -4.70 6.08 51.92
C SER A 414 -4.37 4.63 51.56
N SER A 415 -5.12 4.10 50.60
CA SER A 415 -4.74 3.00 49.69
C SER A 415 -4.55 3.48 48.24
N ASP A 416 -4.32 4.79 48.02
CA ASP A 416 -4.08 5.38 46.69
C ASP A 416 -2.59 5.44 46.32
N SER A 417 -1.69 5.41 47.30
CA SER A 417 -0.24 5.55 47.07
C SER A 417 0.41 4.32 46.42
N SER A 418 -0.16 3.13 46.58
CA SER A 418 0.37 1.89 45.96
C SER A 418 -0.01 1.80 44.48
N LEU A 419 -1.20 2.26 44.09
CA LEU A 419 -1.67 2.31 42.70
C LEU A 419 -1.02 3.45 41.91
N GLU A 420 -0.75 4.58 42.55
CA GLU A 420 0.04 5.66 41.94
C GLU A 420 1.52 5.29 41.80
N ASN A 421 2.11 4.63 42.79
CA ASN A 421 3.48 4.11 42.65
C ASN A 421 3.57 3.04 41.57
N ASP A 422 2.63 2.11 41.44
CA ASP A 422 2.66 1.12 40.35
C ASP A 422 2.50 1.76 38.97
N ARG A 423 1.70 2.83 38.85
CA ARG A 423 1.60 3.61 37.60
C ARG A 423 2.85 4.42 37.33
N ALA A 424 3.44 5.04 38.34
CA ALA A 424 4.67 5.81 38.22
C ALA A 424 5.87 4.92 37.91
N VAL A 425 5.95 3.73 38.51
CA VAL A 425 6.97 2.71 38.22
C VAL A 425 6.77 2.12 36.83
N ARG A 426 5.55 1.83 36.40
CA ARG A 426 5.27 1.43 35.00
C ARG A 426 5.61 2.53 34.00
N ALA A 427 5.26 3.78 34.30
CA ALA A 427 5.59 4.92 33.45
C ALA A 427 7.11 5.20 33.41
N ALA A 428 7.80 5.03 34.54
CA ALA A 428 9.26 5.15 34.63
C ALA A 428 9.96 4.01 33.89
N MET A 429 9.46 2.77 34.01
CA MET A 429 9.96 1.60 33.28
C MET A 429 9.69 1.71 31.77
N GLU A 430 8.52 2.21 31.35
CA GLU A 430 8.24 2.56 29.95
C GLU A 430 9.16 3.70 29.46
N SER A 431 9.49 4.66 30.32
CA SER A 431 10.44 5.74 29.99
C SER A 431 11.89 5.26 29.88
N ALA A 432 12.27 4.25 30.68
CA ALA A 432 13.59 3.63 30.66
C ALA A 432 13.74 2.71 29.44
N LEU A 433 12.72 1.91 29.10
CA LEU A 433 12.65 1.14 27.85
C LEU A 433 12.68 2.02 26.60
N LYS A 434 12.10 3.23 26.66
CA LYS A 434 12.25 4.25 25.60
C LYS A 434 13.66 4.82 25.51
N LYS A 435 14.43 4.83 26.60
CA LYS A 435 15.77 5.42 26.68
C LYS A 435 16.92 4.51 26.23
N GLU A 436 16.72 3.20 26.25
CA GLU A 436 17.77 2.21 25.94
C GLU A 436 17.50 1.33 24.73
N ASN A 437 16.43 1.54 23.96
CA ASN A 437 16.25 0.77 22.73
C ASN A 437 17.06 1.41 21.58
N PRO A 438 18.18 0.80 21.11
CA PRO A 438 19.06 1.35 20.08
C PRO A 438 18.35 1.55 18.72
N TYR A 439 17.18 0.92 18.56
CA TYR A 439 16.31 1.01 17.39
C TYR A 439 15.14 1.99 17.55
N SER A 440 14.84 2.46 18.78
CA SER A 440 13.65 3.28 19.05
C SER A 440 13.82 4.76 18.69
N TYR A 441 15.03 5.25 18.50
CA TYR A 441 15.26 6.70 18.47
C TYR A 441 15.02 7.43 17.15
N HIS A 442 14.68 6.75 16.03
CA HIS A 442 14.48 7.45 14.74
C HIS A 442 13.31 6.98 13.86
N ILE A 443 12.50 6.01 14.31
CA ILE A 443 11.40 5.44 13.51
C ILE A 443 10.01 5.94 13.98
N GLY A 444 9.96 6.89 14.92
CA GLY A 444 8.74 7.64 15.30
C GLY A 444 8.57 8.95 14.53
N VAL A 445 7.60 9.79 14.93
CA VAL A 445 7.20 11.03 14.22
C VAL A 445 8.31 12.07 13.97
N THR A 446 9.37 12.10 14.79
CA THR A 446 10.58 12.90 14.50
C THR A 446 11.27 12.46 13.20
N GLY A 447 11.14 11.19 12.83
CA GLY A 447 11.54 10.63 11.55
C GLY A 447 10.54 10.89 10.42
N TYR A 448 9.23 11.05 10.67
CA TYR A 448 8.26 11.32 9.59
C TYR A 448 8.52 12.68 8.92
N TYR A 449 8.57 13.77 9.68
CA TYR A 449 8.83 15.09 9.09
C TYR A 449 10.21 15.18 8.45
N LYS A 450 11.19 14.44 8.99
CA LYS A 450 12.51 14.29 8.37
C LYS A 450 12.43 13.53 7.04
N ARG A 451 11.76 12.36 7.00
CA ARG A 451 11.49 11.54 5.79
C ARG A 451 10.69 12.33 4.75
N LEU A 452 9.73 13.14 5.19
CA LEU A 452 8.96 14.04 4.35
C LEU A 452 9.88 15.10 3.74
N GLY A 453 10.72 15.77 4.56
CA GLY A 453 11.74 16.69 4.08
C GLY A 453 12.74 16.05 3.11
N GLU A 454 13.13 14.80 3.35
CA GLU A 454 14.00 14.00 2.47
C GLU A 454 13.44 13.84 1.06
N LEU A 455 12.11 13.87 0.88
CA LEU A 455 11.51 13.82 -0.46
C LEU A 455 11.91 15.01 -1.34
N TRP A 456 12.18 16.18 -0.74
CA TRP A 456 12.62 17.38 -1.47
C TRP A 456 14.13 17.62 -1.40
N THR A 457 14.80 17.20 -0.33
CA THR A 457 16.25 17.42 -0.16
C THR A 457 17.08 16.35 -0.87
N ASN A 458 16.68 15.08 -0.82
CA ASN A 458 17.40 14.00 -1.49
C ASN A 458 17.06 13.99 -2.99
N MET A 459 18.08 14.07 -3.83
CA MET A 459 17.92 14.10 -5.29
C MET A 459 17.18 12.87 -5.84
N ARG A 460 17.44 11.68 -5.28
CA ARG A 460 16.77 10.43 -5.68
C ARG A 460 15.28 10.49 -5.35
N CYS A 461 14.96 10.83 -4.09
CA CYS A 461 13.58 10.92 -3.64
C CYS A 461 12.80 12.00 -4.39
N ARG A 462 13.44 13.14 -4.73
CA ARG A 462 12.82 14.20 -5.53
C ARG A 462 12.47 13.74 -6.95
N ARG A 463 13.32 12.90 -7.57
CA ARG A 463 13.07 12.35 -8.91
C ARG A 463 11.99 11.27 -8.88
N ALA A 464 11.98 10.41 -7.86
CA ALA A 464 10.89 9.46 -7.61
C ALA A 464 9.56 10.19 -7.33
N LEU A 465 9.60 11.28 -6.57
CA LEU A 465 8.45 12.14 -6.31
C LEU A 465 7.92 12.76 -7.60
N LEU A 466 8.79 13.25 -8.48
CA LEU A 466 8.39 13.76 -9.79
C LEU A 466 7.69 12.69 -10.63
N ALA A 467 8.28 11.50 -10.76
CA ALA A 467 7.71 10.40 -11.56
C ALA A 467 6.36 9.94 -11.01
N SER A 468 6.25 9.72 -9.70
CA SER A 468 4.99 9.35 -9.04
C SER A 468 3.92 10.44 -9.18
N SER A 469 4.30 11.71 -9.00
CA SER A 469 3.37 12.84 -9.12
C SER A 469 2.85 13.02 -10.56
N VAL A 470 3.72 12.86 -11.56
CA VAL A 470 3.31 12.89 -12.98
C VAL A 470 2.35 11.73 -13.28
N ALA A 471 2.65 10.52 -12.80
CA ALA A 471 1.74 9.38 -12.96
C ALA A 471 0.37 9.65 -12.31
N MET A 472 0.35 10.18 -11.09
CA MET A 472 -0.89 10.49 -10.36
C MET A 472 -1.71 11.62 -11.00
N ILE A 473 -1.07 12.68 -11.49
CA ILE A 473 -1.74 13.76 -12.22
C ILE A 473 -2.26 13.27 -13.56
N SER A 474 -1.51 12.39 -14.26
CA SER A 474 -1.94 11.83 -15.55
C SER A 474 -3.27 11.09 -15.45
N GLN A 475 -3.54 10.42 -14.33
CA GLN A 475 -4.83 9.80 -14.05
C GLN A 475 -5.96 10.83 -13.98
N GLN A 476 -5.72 11.97 -13.32
CA GLN A 476 -6.71 13.03 -13.18
C GLN A 476 -6.97 13.75 -14.51
N MET A 477 -5.92 13.96 -15.31
CA MET A 477 -6.00 14.54 -16.64
C MET A 477 -6.88 13.74 -17.62
N THR A 478 -7.15 12.46 -17.33
CA THR A 478 -8.06 11.64 -18.15
C THR A 478 -9.49 12.15 -18.16
N GLY A 479 -9.93 12.85 -17.10
CA GLY A 479 -11.31 13.31 -16.92
C GLY A 479 -12.27 12.27 -16.33
N VAL A 480 -11.79 11.08 -15.94
CA VAL A 480 -12.64 10.01 -15.39
C VAL A 480 -13.43 10.44 -14.15
N ASN A 481 -12.79 11.21 -13.26
CA ASN A 481 -13.42 11.65 -12.00
C ASN A 481 -14.56 12.64 -12.25
N THR A 482 -14.52 13.37 -13.36
CA THR A 482 -15.68 14.14 -13.81
C THR A 482 -16.89 13.25 -14.07
N ILE A 483 -16.69 12.13 -14.77
CA ILE A 483 -17.79 11.20 -15.09
C ILE A 483 -18.24 10.46 -13.82
N ALA A 484 -17.29 10.03 -13.00
CA ALA A 484 -17.58 9.30 -11.76
C ALA A 484 -18.33 10.15 -10.72
N PHE A 485 -17.93 11.41 -10.49
CA PHE A 485 -18.54 12.29 -9.50
C PHE A 485 -19.68 13.17 -10.04
N LEU A 486 -19.58 13.60 -11.30
CA LEU A 486 -20.49 14.59 -11.90
C LEU A 486 -21.27 14.04 -13.09
N GLY A 487 -21.29 12.72 -13.28
CA GLY A 487 -21.99 12.04 -14.37
C GLY A 487 -23.44 12.53 -14.51
N THR A 488 -24.23 12.59 -13.45
CA THR A 488 -25.62 13.09 -13.54
C THR A 488 -25.73 14.47 -14.23
N ILE A 489 -24.73 15.34 -14.08
CA ILE A 489 -24.71 16.69 -14.69
C ILE A 489 -24.26 16.64 -16.14
N VAL A 490 -23.31 15.76 -16.47
CA VAL A 490 -22.86 15.58 -17.86
C VAL A 490 -24.02 15.21 -18.77
N TRP A 491 -24.97 14.41 -18.28
CA TRP A 491 -26.18 14.03 -19.00
C TRP A 491 -27.39 14.95 -18.76
N SER A 492 -27.30 15.98 -17.92
CA SER A 492 -28.42 16.84 -17.48
C SER A 492 -29.31 17.35 -18.63
N LYS A 493 -28.75 18.08 -19.60
CA LYS A 493 -29.51 18.59 -20.75
C LYS A 493 -29.94 17.51 -21.73
N SER A 494 -29.14 16.46 -21.94
CA SER A 494 -29.54 15.32 -22.76
C SER A 494 -30.71 14.57 -22.13
N LEU A 495 -30.84 14.57 -20.82
CA LEU A 495 -32.01 14.04 -20.12
C LEU A 495 -33.17 15.04 -20.07
N GLY A 496 -33.05 16.23 -20.70
CA GLY A 496 -34.11 17.23 -20.71
C GLY A 496 -34.27 17.99 -19.38
N GLN A 497 -33.23 18.08 -18.54
CA GLN A 497 -33.32 18.84 -17.29
C GLN A 497 -33.54 20.34 -17.47
N ASP A 498 -33.24 20.90 -18.66
CA ASP A 498 -33.40 22.33 -18.97
C ASP A 498 -34.86 22.71 -19.28
N THR A 499 -35.69 21.75 -19.70
CA THR A 499 -37.12 21.92 -20.02
C THR A 499 -38.05 21.62 -18.85
N ILE A 500 -37.50 21.40 -17.66
CA ILE A 500 -38.26 20.98 -16.48
C ILE A 500 -39.20 22.09 -16.02
N ASP A 501 -40.49 21.79 -16.09
CA ASP A 501 -41.45 22.33 -15.15
C ASP A 501 -41.08 21.76 -13.77
N LYS A 502 -40.55 22.60 -12.86
CA LYS A 502 -40.02 22.18 -11.53
C LYS A 502 -41.06 21.45 -10.64
N ASN A 503 -42.29 21.34 -11.13
CA ASN A 503 -43.46 20.81 -10.47
C ASN A 503 -43.88 19.41 -10.94
N ASP A 504 -43.22 18.78 -11.93
CA ASP A 504 -43.50 17.39 -12.32
C ASP A 504 -42.50 16.39 -11.71
N PRO A 505 -42.83 15.76 -10.57
CA PRO A 505 -41.94 14.81 -9.90
C PRO A 505 -41.70 13.51 -10.71
N ALA A 506 -42.58 13.17 -11.67
CA ALA A 506 -42.46 11.93 -12.43
C ALA A 506 -41.31 11.99 -13.46
N GLN A 507 -41.16 13.11 -14.16
CA GLN A 507 -40.06 13.29 -15.14
C GLN A 507 -38.69 13.40 -14.45
N LEU A 508 -38.60 14.08 -13.31
CA LEU A 508 -37.34 14.17 -12.55
C LEU A 508 -36.87 12.78 -12.10
N LYS A 509 -37.80 11.92 -11.67
CA LYS A 509 -37.53 10.55 -11.28
C LYS A 509 -37.03 9.73 -12.48
N GLN A 510 -37.73 9.78 -13.62
CA GLN A 510 -37.33 9.05 -14.83
C GLN A 510 -35.91 9.42 -15.30
N ASN A 511 -35.56 10.71 -15.28
CA ASN A 511 -34.22 11.17 -15.68
C ASN A 511 -33.13 10.68 -14.73
N ALA A 512 -33.41 10.68 -13.43
CA ALA A 512 -32.49 10.16 -12.43
C ALA A 512 -32.32 8.64 -12.54
N GLU A 513 -33.37 7.90 -12.92
CA GLU A 513 -33.28 6.45 -13.17
C GLU A 513 -32.35 6.16 -14.34
N VAL A 514 -32.50 6.89 -15.45
CA VAL A 514 -31.60 6.73 -16.62
C VAL A 514 -30.16 7.07 -16.25
N ALA A 515 -29.93 8.17 -15.53
CA ALA A 515 -28.59 8.53 -15.05
C ALA A 515 -27.98 7.45 -14.13
N ALA A 516 -28.77 6.86 -13.23
CA ALA A 516 -28.33 5.79 -12.34
C ALA A 516 -28.02 4.50 -13.11
N ILE A 517 -28.78 4.15 -14.15
CA ILE A 517 -28.50 3.01 -15.04
C ILE A 517 -27.17 3.22 -15.78
N ILE A 518 -26.94 4.42 -16.32
CA ILE A 518 -25.67 4.76 -16.98
C ILE A 518 -24.50 4.65 -15.98
N GLY A 519 -24.67 5.18 -14.77
CA GLY A 519 -23.70 5.04 -13.69
C GLY A 519 -23.41 3.58 -13.33
N LEU A 520 -24.43 2.73 -13.27
CA LEU A 520 -24.27 1.30 -13.01
C LEU A 520 -23.48 0.61 -14.12
N ALA A 521 -23.76 0.92 -15.39
CA ALA A 521 -23.01 0.39 -16.53
C ALA A 521 -21.54 0.86 -16.50
N PHE A 522 -21.30 2.13 -16.16
CA PHE A 522 -19.96 2.68 -15.93
C PHE A 522 -19.22 1.95 -14.82
N GLY A 523 -19.88 1.70 -13.67
CA GLY A 523 -19.31 0.95 -12.56
C GLY A 523 -18.99 -0.50 -12.94
N ALA A 524 -19.88 -1.17 -13.67
CA ALA A 524 -19.69 -2.55 -14.11
C ALA A 524 -18.49 -2.69 -15.05
N ALA A 525 -18.32 -1.74 -15.98
CA ALA A 525 -17.17 -1.69 -16.87
C ALA A 525 -15.85 -1.49 -16.10
N ASN A 526 -15.84 -0.61 -15.09
CA ASN A 526 -14.66 -0.40 -14.24
C ASN A 526 -14.23 -1.68 -13.50
N VAL A 527 -15.18 -2.47 -13.00
CA VAL A 527 -14.88 -3.71 -12.26
C VAL A 527 -14.38 -4.82 -13.18
N ARG A 528 -14.99 -4.99 -14.35
CA ARG A 528 -14.76 -6.13 -15.25
C ARG A 528 -13.31 -6.24 -15.72
N ASP A 529 -12.66 -5.12 -16.01
CA ASP A 529 -11.35 -5.13 -16.70
C ASP A 529 -10.15 -5.17 -15.75
N GLN A 530 -10.38 -4.95 -14.45
CA GLN A 530 -9.35 -4.92 -13.42
C GLN A 530 -8.65 -6.29 -13.17
N PRO A 531 -9.34 -7.45 -13.15
CA PRO A 531 -8.65 -8.74 -13.01
C PRO A 531 -7.72 -9.07 -14.19
N GLY A 532 -8.10 -8.67 -15.41
CA GLY A 532 -7.29 -8.84 -16.62
C GLY A 532 -6.01 -8.00 -16.59
N TYR A 533 -6.06 -6.81 -15.96
CA TYR A 533 -4.91 -5.94 -15.76
C TYR A 533 -3.76 -6.63 -15.04
N PHE A 534 -4.00 -7.39 -13.96
CA PHE A 534 -2.89 -7.97 -13.20
C PHE A 534 -2.05 -8.92 -14.04
N SER A 535 -2.69 -9.78 -14.83
CA SER A 535 -1.99 -10.67 -15.76
C SER A 535 -1.26 -9.90 -16.86
N LEU A 536 -1.83 -8.79 -17.32
CA LEU A 536 -1.28 -7.99 -18.41
C LEU A 536 -0.15 -7.06 -17.95
N SER A 537 -0.24 -6.48 -16.76
CA SER A 537 0.73 -5.56 -16.17
C SER A 537 2.05 -6.24 -15.83
N ASP A 538 1.98 -7.48 -15.35
CA ASP A 538 3.18 -8.30 -15.16
C ASP A 538 3.82 -8.74 -16.48
N LYS A 539 3.07 -8.75 -17.60
CA LYS A 539 3.60 -9.09 -18.93
C LYS A 539 4.11 -7.87 -19.71
N ILE A 540 3.44 -6.73 -19.65
CA ILE A 540 3.73 -5.56 -20.49
C ILE A 540 4.60 -4.54 -19.75
N GLY A 541 4.28 -4.26 -18.48
CA GLY A 541 4.94 -3.26 -17.65
C GLY A 541 4.03 -2.09 -17.30
N ARG A 542 4.27 -1.45 -16.14
CA ARG A 542 3.31 -0.54 -15.52
C ARG A 542 3.24 0.78 -16.28
N SER A 543 4.40 1.37 -16.60
CA SER A 543 4.50 2.65 -17.30
C SER A 543 4.11 2.51 -18.77
N ILE A 544 4.45 1.39 -19.41
CA ILE A 544 4.03 1.09 -20.78
C ILE A 544 2.52 0.92 -20.89
N MET A 545 1.86 0.27 -19.92
CA MET A 545 0.40 0.16 -19.93
C MET A 545 -0.29 1.52 -19.88
N LEU A 546 0.20 2.43 -19.04
CA LEU A 546 -0.29 3.80 -18.99
C LEU A 546 -0.12 4.53 -20.34
N LEU A 547 1.04 4.36 -21.00
CA LEU A 547 1.31 4.92 -22.32
C LEU A 547 0.42 4.35 -23.43
N LEU A 548 0.05 3.08 -23.37
CA LEU A 548 -0.87 2.45 -24.32
C LEU A 548 -2.33 2.91 -24.09
N GLY A 549 -2.70 3.20 -22.84
CA GLY A 549 -4.04 3.65 -22.50
C GLY A 549 -4.34 5.09 -22.90
N LEU A 550 -3.39 6.02 -22.67
CA LEU A 550 -3.64 7.46 -22.81
C LEU A 550 -4.09 7.91 -24.22
N PRO A 551 -3.47 7.48 -25.33
CA PRO A 551 -3.96 7.80 -26.67
C PRO A 551 -5.35 7.22 -26.92
N ASN A 552 -5.63 6.03 -26.40
CA ASN A 552 -6.93 5.38 -26.57
C ASN A 552 -8.05 6.10 -25.82
N MET A 553 -7.74 6.60 -24.63
CA MET A 553 -8.62 7.49 -23.88
C MET A 553 -8.82 8.84 -24.58
N ALA A 554 -7.78 9.39 -25.23
CA ALA A 554 -7.88 10.68 -25.93
C ALA A 554 -8.91 10.65 -27.06
N TRP A 555 -8.81 9.69 -27.99
CA TRP A 555 -9.72 9.64 -29.14
C TRP A 555 -11.13 9.19 -28.73
N SER A 556 -11.27 8.25 -27.78
CA SER A 556 -12.58 7.83 -27.29
C SER A 556 -13.30 8.94 -26.51
N MET A 557 -12.57 9.74 -25.71
CA MET A 557 -13.10 10.93 -25.03
C MET A 557 -13.51 12.02 -26.04
N LEU A 558 -12.77 12.17 -27.14
CA LEU A 558 -13.13 13.13 -28.20
C LEU A 558 -14.43 12.72 -28.89
N VAL A 559 -14.59 11.44 -29.25
CA VAL A 559 -15.85 10.93 -29.83
C VAL A 559 -17.00 11.11 -28.85
N PHE A 560 -16.79 10.75 -27.57
CA PHE A 560 -17.77 10.98 -26.51
C PHE A 560 -18.21 12.45 -26.42
N ALA A 561 -17.27 13.40 -26.51
CA ALA A 561 -17.56 14.83 -26.49
C ALA A 561 -18.37 15.31 -27.71
N LEU A 562 -18.04 14.82 -28.91
CA LEU A 562 -18.68 15.23 -30.16
C LEU A 562 -20.12 14.71 -30.29
N LEU A 563 -20.43 13.56 -29.69
CA LEU A 563 -21.79 13.00 -29.69
C LEU A 563 -22.82 13.90 -28.99
N PHE A 564 -22.38 14.79 -28.10
CA PHE A 564 -23.25 15.81 -27.49
C PHE A 564 -23.79 16.86 -28.48
N GLN A 565 -23.28 16.92 -29.71
CA GLN A 565 -23.79 17.80 -30.77
C GLN A 565 -25.02 17.24 -31.50
N ILE A 566 -25.34 15.95 -31.32
CA ILE A 566 -26.51 15.33 -31.95
C ILE A 566 -27.80 15.92 -31.38
N SER A 567 -28.67 16.47 -32.23
CA SER A 567 -29.92 17.12 -31.79
C SER A 567 -31.00 16.14 -31.33
N ASN A 568 -30.97 14.88 -31.79
CA ASN A 568 -31.97 13.87 -31.42
C ASN A 568 -31.59 13.16 -30.11
N THR A 569 -32.29 13.52 -29.04
CA THR A 569 -32.08 12.99 -27.68
C THR A 569 -32.20 11.47 -27.58
N SER A 570 -33.18 10.85 -28.26
CA SER A 570 -33.42 9.40 -28.20
C SER A 570 -32.25 8.58 -28.76
N VAL A 571 -31.48 9.16 -29.68
CA VAL A 571 -30.28 8.53 -30.26
C VAL A 571 -29.01 8.97 -29.53
N GLN A 572 -28.97 10.23 -29.06
CA GLN A 572 -27.82 10.79 -28.37
C GLN A 572 -27.52 10.07 -27.05
N ILE A 573 -28.51 9.90 -26.17
CA ILE A 573 -28.31 9.29 -24.84
C ILE A 573 -27.64 7.91 -24.93
N PRO A 574 -28.15 6.93 -25.71
CA PRO A 574 -27.53 5.61 -25.77
C PRO A 574 -26.12 5.65 -26.39
N LEU A 575 -25.89 6.45 -27.44
CA LEU A 575 -24.57 6.56 -28.06
C LEU A 575 -23.53 7.16 -27.10
N VAL A 576 -23.87 8.29 -26.46
CA VAL A 576 -23.01 8.94 -25.46
C VAL A 576 -22.69 7.97 -24.32
N SER A 577 -23.67 7.18 -23.87
CA SER A 577 -23.49 6.19 -22.80
C SER A 577 -22.57 5.04 -23.21
N ILE A 578 -22.71 4.52 -24.44
CA ILE A 578 -21.83 3.47 -24.98
C ILE A 578 -20.37 3.98 -25.04
N TRP A 579 -20.16 5.20 -25.51
CA TRP A 579 -18.81 5.77 -25.62
C TRP A 579 -18.19 6.11 -24.27
N ALA A 580 -19.00 6.50 -23.27
CA ALA A 580 -18.54 6.62 -21.89
C ALA A 580 -18.04 5.28 -21.35
N VAL A 581 -18.74 4.18 -21.64
CA VAL A 581 -18.32 2.82 -21.27
C VAL A 581 -17.05 2.43 -22.02
N ILE A 582 -16.95 2.66 -23.33
CA ILE A 582 -15.74 2.37 -24.11
C ILE A 582 -14.52 3.13 -23.57
N PHE A 583 -14.68 4.41 -23.21
CA PHE A 583 -13.63 5.18 -22.56
C PHE A 583 -13.15 4.50 -21.26
N VAL A 584 -14.09 4.02 -20.43
CA VAL A 584 -13.76 3.27 -19.21
C VAL A 584 -13.02 1.98 -19.48
N LEU A 585 -13.37 1.24 -20.55
CA LEU A 585 -12.68 -0.01 -20.89
C LEU A 585 -11.20 0.21 -21.20
N PHE A 586 -10.83 1.39 -21.71
CA PHE A 586 -9.42 1.78 -21.86
C PHE A 586 -8.82 2.27 -20.55
N TYR A 587 -9.56 3.05 -19.77
CA TYR A 587 -9.11 3.64 -18.52
C TYR A 587 -8.81 2.60 -17.43
N ALA A 588 -9.77 1.72 -17.14
CA ALA A 588 -9.75 0.83 -15.99
C ALA A 588 -8.49 -0.07 -15.94
N PRO A 589 -8.09 -0.76 -17.03
CA PRO A 589 -6.88 -1.56 -17.03
C PRO A 589 -5.60 -0.74 -17.24
N THR A 590 -5.63 0.58 -17.40
CA THR A 590 -4.42 1.37 -17.66
C THR A 590 -4.21 2.41 -16.56
N ALA A 591 -4.83 3.57 -16.68
CA ALA A 591 -4.72 4.69 -15.75
C ALA A 591 -5.42 4.45 -14.41
N GLY A 592 -6.34 3.49 -14.31
CA GLY A 592 -6.97 3.13 -13.03
C GLY A 592 -5.98 2.58 -11.99
N THR A 593 -5.05 1.74 -12.42
CA THR A 593 -4.18 0.96 -11.53
C THR A 593 -2.70 1.34 -11.59
N SER A 594 -2.20 1.63 -12.80
CA SER A 594 -0.77 1.85 -13.05
C SER A 594 -0.16 2.97 -12.19
N PRO A 595 -0.79 4.15 -12.02
CA PRO A 595 -0.22 5.24 -11.23
C PRO A 595 0.08 4.88 -9.77
N PHE A 596 -0.83 4.12 -9.14
CA PHE A 596 -0.67 3.66 -7.76
C PHE A 596 0.42 2.59 -7.65
N SER A 597 0.50 1.66 -8.59
CA SER A 597 1.57 0.66 -8.65
C SER A 597 2.94 1.31 -8.84
N ILE A 598 3.06 2.25 -9.79
CA ILE A 598 4.31 2.98 -10.05
C ILE A 598 4.73 3.74 -8.78
N SER A 599 3.81 4.46 -8.14
CA SER A 599 4.12 5.23 -6.93
C SER A 599 4.59 4.34 -5.78
N ALA A 600 4.09 3.11 -5.65
CA ALA A 600 4.54 2.16 -4.64
C ALA A 600 5.94 1.57 -4.93
N GLU A 601 6.35 1.51 -6.20
CA GLU A 601 7.59 0.87 -6.66
C GLU A 601 8.78 1.85 -6.76
N VAL A 602 8.55 3.14 -7.04
CA VAL A 602 9.63 4.12 -7.31
C VAL A 602 10.35 4.64 -6.07
N PHE A 603 9.73 4.62 -4.89
CA PHE A 603 10.33 5.19 -3.69
C PHE A 603 11.28 4.21 -2.97
N PRO A 604 12.42 4.70 -2.43
CA PRO A 604 13.31 3.93 -1.55
C PRO A 604 12.56 3.44 -0.31
N LEU A 605 12.98 2.31 0.27
CA LEU A 605 12.30 1.68 1.42
C LEU A 605 12.06 2.66 2.59
N VAL A 606 13.06 3.46 2.94
CA VAL A 606 13.03 4.38 4.09
C VAL A 606 11.99 5.49 3.94
N SER A 607 11.85 6.05 2.72
CA SER A 607 10.95 7.16 2.44
C SER A 607 9.67 6.73 1.69
N ARG A 608 9.45 5.43 1.51
CA ARG A 608 8.34 4.88 0.70
C ARG A 608 6.97 5.26 1.24
N GLU A 609 6.77 5.12 2.55
CA GLU A 609 5.50 5.43 3.22
C GLU A 609 5.14 6.91 3.00
N ALA A 610 6.08 7.82 3.31
CA ALA A 610 5.90 9.26 3.13
C ALA A 610 5.73 9.65 1.64
N GLY A 611 6.53 9.06 0.74
CA GLY A 611 6.44 9.30 -0.70
C GLY A 611 5.09 8.89 -1.28
N MET A 612 4.59 7.72 -0.88
CA MET A 612 3.26 7.24 -1.28
C MET A 612 2.15 8.17 -0.76
N ALA A 613 2.23 8.61 0.50
CA ALA A 613 1.24 9.54 1.06
C ALA A 613 1.17 10.85 0.26
N VAL A 614 2.31 11.41 -0.12
CA VAL A 614 2.37 12.62 -0.97
C VAL A 614 1.84 12.36 -2.38
N ALA A 615 2.18 11.21 -3.00
CA ALA A 615 1.66 10.85 -4.32
C ALA A 615 0.11 10.73 -4.32
N VAL A 616 -0.46 10.09 -3.29
CA VAL A 616 -1.92 10.01 -3.10
C VAL A 616 -2.52 11.40 -2.84
N ALA A 617 -1.84 12.26 -2.07
CA ALA A 617 -2.27 13.64 -1.86
C ALA A 617 -2.38 14.41 -3.18
N VAL A 618 -1.36 14.30 -4.05
CA VAL A 618 -1.35 14.91 -5.39
C VAL A 618 -2.52 14.39 -6.24
N ASN A 619 -2.81 13.08 -6.18
CA ASN A 619 -3.93 12.49 -6.89
C ASN A 619 -5.29 13.07 -6.44
N LEU A 620 -5.53 13.10 -5.13
CA LEU A 620 -6.78 13.58 -4.54
C LEU A 620 -6.97 15.09 -4.73
N LEU A 621 -5.88 15.86 -4.65
CA LEU A 621 -5.88 17.29 -4.94
C LEU A 621 -6.21 17.57 -6.42
N GLY A 622 -5.60 16.83 -7.33
CA GLY A 622 -5.91 16.94 -8.76
C GLY A 622 -7.37 16.59 -9.06
N ALA A 623 -7.89 15.53 -8.43
CA ALA A 623 -9.29 15.13 -8.54
C ALA A 623 -10.23 16.22 -8.02
N GLY A 624 -9.96 16.75 -6.83
CA GLY A 624 -10.75 17.81 -6.21
C GLY A 624 -10.76 19.10 -7.02
N LEU A 625 -9.61 19.54 -7.52
CA LEU A 625 -9.50 20.73 -8.37
C LEU A 625 -10.29 20.57 -9.67
N LEU A 626 -10.23 19.39 -10.29
CA LEU A 626 -10.95 19.09 -11.51
C LEU A 626 -12.47 19.09 -11.29
N VAL A 627 -12.95 18.43 -10.22
CA VAL A 627 -14.38 18.39 -9.86
C VAL A 627 -14.90 19.79 -9.49
N LEU A 628 -14.06 20.63 -8.91
CA LEU A 628 -14.39 22.01 -8.56
C LEU A 628 -14.59 22.88 -9.82
N VAL A 629 -13.68 22.79 -10.79
CA VAL A 629 -13.65 23.67 -11.98
C VAL A 629 -14.60 23.19 -13.08
N PHE A 630 -14.87 21.88 -13.17
CA PHE A 630 -15.60 21.31 -14.30
C PHE A 630 -17.01 21.90 -14.54
N PRO A 631 -17.88 22.12 -13.52
CA PRO A 631 -19.19 22.73 -13.74
C PRO A 631 -19.10 24.12 -14.37
N PHE A 632 -18.13 24.93 -13.95
CA PHE A 632 -17.87 26.26 -14.53
C PHE A 632 -17.39 26.17 -15.98
N LEU A 633 -16.53 25.19 -16.28
CA LEU A 633 -16.04 24.93 -17.63
C LEU A 633 -17.19 24.54 -18.56
N MET A 634 -18.10 23.66 -18.12
CA MET A 634 -19.30 23.31 -18.89
C MET A 634 -20.18 24.51 -19.19
N ASN A 635 -20.37 25.42 -18.22
CA ASN A 635 -21.18 26.62 -18.42
C ASN A 635 -20.55 27.61 -19.43
N SER A 636 -19.21 27.71 -19.44
CA SER A 636 -18.51 28.73 -20.24
C SER A 636 -18.28 28.33 -21.69
N ILE A 637 -17.86 27.07 -21.93
CA ILE A 637 -17.47 26.58 -23.27
C ILE A 637 -18.33 25.40 -23.76
N GLY A 638 -19.38 25.05 -23.01
CA GLY A 638 -20.28 23.94 -23.31
C GLY A 638 -19.70 22.56 -22.99
N ARG A 639 -20.58 21.55 -22.91
CA ARG A 639 -20.22 20.13 -22.68
C ARG A 639 -19.17 19.61 -23.65
N THR A 640 -19.40 19.77 -24.96
CA THR A 640 -18.43 19.31 -25.99
C THR A 640 -17.07 19.99 -25.84
N GLY A 641 -17.02 21.30 -25.57
CA GLY A 641 -15.77 22.02 -25.35
C GLY A 641 -15.02 21.49 -24.12
N SER A 642 -15.72 21.36 -22.99
CA SER A 642 -15.15 20.89 -21.72
C SER A 642 -14.56 19.46 -21.81
N LEU A 643 -15.27 18.53 -22.46
CA LEU A 643 -14.82 17.14 -22.60
C LEU A 643 -13.70 17.02 -23.66
N SER A 644 -13.72 17.85 -24.70
CA SER A 644 -12.63 17.91 -25.69
C SER A 644 -11.31 18.42 -25.08
N ILE A 645 -11.35 19.27 -24.05
CA ILE A 645 -10.15 19.64 -23.29
C ILE A 645 -9.55 18.40 -22.63
N PHE A 646 -10.35 17.48 -22.07
CA PHE A 646 -9.82 16.23 -21.52
C PHE A 646 -9.21 15.32 -22.58
N ALA A 647 -9.77 15.28 -23.80
CA ALA A 647 -9.13 14.58 -24.92
C ALA A 647 -7.73 15.13 -25.21
N GLY A 648 -7.57 16.47 -25.22
CA GLY A 648 -6.26 17.12 -25.35
C GLY A 648 -5.33 16.84 -24.15
N LEU A 649 -5.85 16.91 -22.93
CA LEU A 649 -5.09 16.62 -21.71
C LEU A 649 -4.59 15.17 -21.65
N ASN A 650 -5.33 14.20 -22.22
CA ASN A 650 -4.83 12.83 -22.36
C ASN A 650 -3.58 12.75 -23.25
N LEU A 651 -3.48 13.56 -24.31
CA LEU A 651 -2.28 13.64 -25.16
C LEU A 651 -1.12 14.33 -24.43
N VAL A 652 -1.41 15.39 -23.66
CA VAL A 652 -0.39 16.03 -22.82
C VAL A 652 0.12 15.05 -21.76
N ALA A 653 -0.78 14.32 -21.11
CA ALA A 653 -0.46 13.28 -20.15
C ALA A 653 0.39 12.17 -20.78
N PHE A 654 0.10 11.77 -22.02
CA PHE A 654 0.92 10.81 -22.77
C PHE A 654 2.37 11.30 -22.91
N VAL A 655 2.56 12.56 -23.31
CA VAL A 655 3.90 13.16 -23.43
C VAL A 655 4.59 13.23 -22.07
N LEU A 656 3.89 13.66 -21.01
CA LEU A 656 4.46 13.75 -19.67
C LEU A 656 4.89 12.37 -19.14
N VAL A 657 4.03 11.36 -19.26
CA VAL A 657 4.35 9.99 -18.83
C VAL A 657 5.52 9.44 -19.63
N TYR A 658 5.56 9.67 -20.94
CA TYR A 658 6.64 9.19 -21.80
C TYR A 658 8.00 9.76 -21.41
N LEU A 659 8.04 11.04 -21.03
CA LEU A 659 9.28 11.75 -20.72
C LEU A 659 9.75 11.59 -19.27
N PHE A 660 8.82 11.47 -18.32
CA PHE A 660 9.15 11.55 -16.88
C PHE A 660 8.96 10.27 -16.09
N VAL A 661 8.23 9.27 -16.61
CA VAL A 661 7.89 8.06 -15.87
C VAL A 661 8.74 6.87 -16.36
N PRO A 662 9.73 6.41 -15.57
CA PRO A 662 10.52 5.24 -15.93
C PRO A 662 9.71 3.95 -15.79
N GLU A 663 10.15 2.88 -16.46
CA GLU A 663 9.52 1.56 -16.33
C GLU A 663 10.02 0.86 -15.05
N THR A 664 9.09 0.30 -14.29
CA THR A 664 9.34 -0.33 -12.98
C THR A 664 9.24 -1.86 -13.04
N LYS A 665 8.70 -2.43 -14.12
CA LYS A 665 8.49 -3.87 -14.28
C LYS A 665 9.76 -4.69 -14.06
N GLY A 666 9.69 -5.61 -13.10
CA GLY A 666 10.71 -6.65 -12.87
C GLY A 666 12.07 -6.10 -12.44
N ARG A 667 12.11 -4.83 -12.04
CA ARG A 667 13.30 -4.16 -11.53
C ARG A 667 13.35 -4.30 -10.03
N THR A 668 14.50 -4.69 -9.49
CA THR A 668 14.72 -4.65 -8.05
C THR A 668 14.83 -3.19 -7.59
N LEU A 669 14.75 -2.97 -6.28
CA LEU A 669 14.85 -1.62 -5.72
C LEU A 669 16.21 -0.97 -5.97
N GLU A 670 17.24 -1.81 -6.10
CA GLU A 670 18.60 -1.45 -6.42
C GLU A 670 18.75 -1.13 -7.92
N GLU A 671 18.07 -1.83 -8.82
CA GLU A 671 18.07 -1.48 -10.25
C GLU A 671 17.35 -0.14 -10.52
N LEU A 672 16.25 0.09 -9.81
CA LEU A 672 15.53 1.38 -9.83
C LEU A 672 16.39 2.51 -9.26
N GLN A 673 17.26 2.20 -8.29
CA GLN A 673 18.19 3.16 -7.73
C GLN A 673 19.12 3.75 -8.79
N TYR A 674 19.77 2.91 -9.62
CA TYR A 674 20.62 3.40 -10.71
C TYR A 674 19.87 4.30 -11.69
N THR A 675 18.57 4.04 -11.90
CA THR A 675 17.73 4.87 -12.77
C THR A 675 17.44 6.24 -12.17
N PHE A 676 17.13 6.30 -10.87
CA PHE A 676 16.79 7.56 -10.19
C PHE A 676 18.01 8.34 -9.68
N ASP A 677 19.18 7.72 -9.56
CA ASP A 677 20.44 8.40 -9.24
C ASP A 677 20.97 9.21 -10.44
N LEU A 678 20.53 8.89 -11.65
CA LEU A 678 20.80 9.67 -12.85
C LEU A 678 19.86 10.89 -12.99
N PRO A 679 20.34 12.00 -13.56
CA PRO A 679 19.51 13.19 -13.78
C PRO A 679 18.30 12.92 -14.70
N THR A 680 17.13 13.46 -14.35
CA THR A 680 15.91 13.35 -15.18
C THR A 680 16.10 13.86 -16.61
N ARG A 681 16.94 14.89 -16.81
CA ARG A 681 17.31 15.38 -18.15
C ARG A 681 17.89 14.30 -19.06
N TRP A 682 18.65 13.36 -18.51
CA TRP A 682 19.22 12.24 -19.26
C TRP A 682 18.15 11.22 -19.61
N HIS A 683 17.21 10.96 -18.70
CA HIS A 683 16.05 10.10 -18.98
C HIS A 683 15.20 10.65 -20.12
N VAL A 684 14.91 11.95 -20.07
CA VAL A 684 14.20 12.69 -21.12
C VAL A 684 14.94 12.59 -22.45
N SER A 685 16.26 12.81 -22.46
CA SER A 685 17.08 12.69 -23.67
C SER A 685 17.03 11.27 -24.25
N TYR A 686 17.28 10.27 -23.42
CA TYR A 686 17.25 8.86 -23.81
C TYR A 686 15.91 8.44 -24.43
N ARG A 687 14.80 8.86 -23.81
CA ARG A 687 13.45 8.63 -24.36
C ARG A 687 13.29 9.34 -25.70
N ALA A 688 13.59 10.64 -25.75
CA ALA A 688 13.37 11.47 -26.93
C ALA A 688 14.25 11.09 -28.14
N THR A 689 15.45 10.56 -27.93
CA THR A 689 16.37 10.18 -29.00
C THR A 689 16.36 8.68 -29.27
N GLU A 690 16.76 7.87 -28.29
CA GLU A 690 17.11 6.47 -28.53
C GLU A 690 15.88 5.59 -28.64
N ILE A 691 15.00 5.68 -27.64
CA ILE A 691 13.76 4.91 -27.63
C ILE A 691 12.85 5.36 -28.77
N ARG A 692 12.73 6.66 -29.02
CA ARG A 692 11.93 7.17 -30.15
C ARG A 692 12.42 6.60 -31.48
N LYS A 693 13.73 6.65 -31.77
CA LYS A 693 14.30 6.12 -33.00
C LYS A 693 14.00 4.62 -33.15
N HIS A 694 14.18 3.85 -32.07
CA HIS A 694 13.90 2.43 -32.06
C HIS A 694 12.41 2.13 -32.33
N ILE A 695 11.49 2.79 -31.62
CA ILE A 695 10.05 2.60 -31.79
C ILE A 695 9.62 2.95 -33.23
N VAL A 696 10.15 4.04 -33.81
CA VAL A 696 9.84 4.43 -35.19
C VAL A 696 10.39 3.40 -36.19
N LYS A 697 11.61 2.90 -35.99
CA LYS A 697 12.23 1.89 -36.87
C LYS A 697 11.46 0.57 -36.87
N TYR A 698 10.99 0.12 -35.71
CA TYR A 698 10.28 -1.18 -35.55
C TYR A 698 8.78 -1.04 -35.31
N TRP A 699 8.17 0.08 -35.72
CA TRP A 699 6.76 0.36 -35.44
C TRP A 699 5.84 -0.80 -35.86
N TRP A 700 6.03 -1.32 -37.06
CA TRP A 700 5.22 -2.41 -37.61
C TRP A 700 5.41 -3.74 -36.87
N ASN A 701 6.62 -3.97 -36.34
CA ASN A 701 6.93 -5.13 -35.52
C ASN A 701 6.26 -5.03 -34.15
N TYR A 702 6.13 -3.84 -33.58
CA TYR A 702 5.39 -3.64 -32.33
C TYR A 702 3.87 -3.77 -32.49
N MET A 703 3.32 -3.47 -33.67
CA MET A 703 1.88 -3.58 -33.95
C MET A 703 1.40 -5.02 -34.20
N THR A 704 2.31 -5.98 -34.38
CA THR A 704 1.95 -7.39 -34.60
C THR A 704 2.17 -8.22 -33.32
N PRO A 705 1.26 -9.16 -32.95
CA PRO A 705 1.30 -9.88 -31.67
C PRO A 705 2.61 -10.60 -31.34
N ASP A 706 3.38 -11.02 -32.35
CA ASP A 706 4.68 -11.67 -32.22
C ASP A 706 5.84 -10.85 -32.84
N GLY A 707 5.59 -9.65 -33.36
CA GLY A 707 6.61 -8.91 -34.11
C GLY A 707 7.77 -8.41 -33.24
N ARG A 708 7.56 -8.21 -31.94
CA ARG A 708 8.66 -7.90 -31.00
C ARG A 708 9.71 -9.02 -30.95
N LYS A 709 9.31 -10.29 -31.05
CA LYS A 709 10.24 -11.43 -31.07
C LYS A 709 11.06 -11.51 -32.37
N LYS A 710 10.63 -10.77 -33.40
CA LYS A 710 11.33 -10.67 -34.69
C LYS A 710 12.37 -9.55 -34.71
N ILE A 711 12.46 -8.74 -33.65
CA ILE A 711 13.50 -7.72 -33.51
C ILE A 711 14.76 -8.43 -33.00
N PRO A 712 15.91 -8.32 -33.70
CA PRO A 712 17.17 -8.88 -33.24
C PRO A 712 17.53 -8.35 -31.85
N GLU A 713 18.06 -9.22 -30.98
CA GLU A 713 18.37 -8.87 -29.58
C GLU A 713 19.41 -7.74 -29.48
N GLU A 714 20.35 -7.69 -30.43
CA GLU A 714 21.38 -6.65 -30.55
C GLU A 714 20.83 -5.27 -30.93
N GLU A 715 19.65 -5.20 -31.54
CA GLU A 715 19.02 -3.95 -31.97
C GLU A 715 18.04 -3.40 -30.93
N LEU A 716 17.81 -4.13 -29.82
CA LEU A 716 17.02 -3.64 -28.69
C LEU A 716 17.73 -2.46 -28.01
N PRO A 717 16.99 -1.42 -27.59
CA PRO A 717 17.59 -0.27 -26.96
C PRO A 717 18.22 -0.71 -25.63
N ALA A 718 19.50 -0.37 -25.44
CA ALA A 718 20.23 -0.65 -24.21
C ALA A 718 19.49 -0.06 -23.00
N PRO A 719 19.48 -0.74 -21.84
CA PRO A 719 18.92 -0.20 -20.61
C PRO A 719 19.40 1.22 -20.32
N PHE A 720 18.53 2.06 -19.76
CA PHE A 720 18.81 3.48 -19.53
C PHE A 720 20.13 3.75 -18.77
N TYR A 721 20.45 2.93 -17.76
CA TYR A 721 21.69 3.08 -16.99
C TYR A 721 22.94 2.76 -17.83
N GLU A 722 22.87 1.78 -18.75
CA GLU A 722 23.99 1.43 -19.65
C GLU A 722 24.20 2.53 -20.68
N TRP A 723 23.11 2.99 -21.29
CA TRP A 723 23.15 4.13 -22.21
C TRP A 723 23.76 5.37 -21.54
N ALA A 724 23.36 5.66 -20.30
CA ALA A 724 23.91 6.75 -19.52
C ALA A 724 25.41 6.56 -19.24
N ARG A 725 25.83 5.35 -18.85
CA ARG A 725 27.25 5.05 -18.60
C ARG A 725 28.10 5.28 -19.85
N VAL A 726 27.67 4.75 -21.00
CA VAL A 726 28.37 4.92 -22.29
C VAL A 726 28.44 6.39 -22.69
N THR A 727 27.30 7.11 -22.63
CA THR A 727 27.25 8.54 -22.98
C THR A 727 28.12 9.39 -22.04
N CYS A 728 28.20 9.03 -20.76
CA CYS A 728 29.09 9.67 -19.79
C CYS A 728 30.56 9.48 -20.14
N MET A 729 30.96 8.23 -20.45
CA MET A 729 32.34 7.90 -20.87
C MET A 729 32.71 8.65 -22.16
N GLU A 730 31.85 8.65 -23.18
CA GLU A 730 32.08 9.39 -24.43
C GLU A 730 32.16 10.90 -24.21
N SER A 731 31.43 11.45 -23.23
CA SER A 731 31.52 12.87 -22.89
C SER A 731 32.81 13.23 -22.15
N ALA A 732 33.34 12.31 -21.34
CA ALA A 732 34.60 12.47 -20.63
C ALA A 732 35.81 12.36 -21.56
N ASP A 733 35.75 11.51 -22.60
CA ASP A 733 36.79 11.39 -23.63
C ASP A 733 36.84 12.60 -24.59
N ARG A 734 35.80 13.45 -24.60
CA ARG A 734 35.69 14.66 -25.44
C ARG A 734 36.08 15.96 -24.73
N THR A 735 36.29 15.93 -23.41
CA THR A 735 36.74 17.05 -22.57
C THR A 735 38.17 16.85 -22.17
#